data_AF-A0A8T3XPH6-F1
#
_entry.id   AF-A0A8T3XPH6-F1
#
_cell.length_a   1.000
_cell.length_b   1.000
_cell.length_c   1.000
_cell.angle_alpha   90.00
_cell.angle_beta   90.00
_cell.angle_gamma   90.00
#
_symmetry.space_group_name_H-M   'P 1'
#
loop_
_entity.id
_entity.type
_entity.pdbx_description
1 polymer ?
#
loop_
_entity_poly.entity_id
_entity_poly.type
_entity_poly.pdbx_seq_one_letter_code
_entity_poly.pdbx_strand_id
1 'polypeptide(L)'
;MQEYISKKVGAIEFGLFSPKMITKMAAVKIVTPELYDKEGYPVDGGLMDIRLGVIDPGLRCKTCGGKLKECIGHFGHLELARPVFHIKFVAHILKILKLTCRNCGRLLINEERLKSFLESLKNPSAEKHPELKKQELKEFVAEVKSTKKCPHCQEKQHDIKFEKPSNFYENDKKLTPIEIRSRFEKIPDDDVRALGLNPEVARPEWIILTVLPIPPVTTRPSITLETGERSEDDLTHKLGDIVRINQRLFENINAGAPEVIIEDLWELLQYHVTTFFDNEVTQVPPARHRSGQPLKTLTERIKSKEGRFRHNLAGKRVNYAARTVISPDPKLKFNEVGIPKIVAMELTIPERVTEWNIKYLKKFIEQGPHNYPGANYVLRPDGKKKKITDETREQLLEELQPGFIVERHLMDGDTAIFNRQPSLHRMSIMCHKIKVLPGRSFRLNPNITTPYNADFDGDEMNLHIPQNEESRAEAEILMQVQSHIISPKNGLNIIGCIDDAIVGNYLLTKKLEFDREEAISLLISIGVENSEKLKKFGKKVSGMEVFSALLPSDFDFIGQTKGSTRDEKISVVIKKGNLVSGYIDRSTIGEEKGTLIRALYKEYGEEIGIDILNKIFRLGLEVLLRHGFTTAISDTDLPERTRLSCQSLIEEAGAKVNELIAERKAGKLEAIPGYTEDETLEFKILEILNKARNAVGEAVSSTADENNPSIIMAASGAKGSILNLAQMAACVGQQALRGKRIEKGYKERTLVSFKQKDLSPEARGFIKRGFKQGLSPTEFFFGAMTGRDSLMDTGLRTPKSGYLYRRLANALQDLKVEYDYTVRDANKKIIQFKYGEDSIDISKSEGGKINVKRIVKEVLGE
;
A
#
# COMPACT_ATOMS: atom_id res chain seq x y z
N MET A 1 -25.23 12.92 -29.77
CA MET A 1 -25.31 12.71 -28.31
C MET A 1 -25.14 11.22 -28.08
N GLN A 2 -24.09 10.78 -27.38
CA GLN A 2 -24.00 9.39 -26.94
C GLN A 2 -24.98 9.21 -25.79
N GLU A 3 -25.95 8.28 -25.94
CA GLU A 3 -26.77 7.83 -24.83
C GLU A 3 -25.85 7.17 -23.80
N TYR A 4 -25.44 7.92 -22.78
CA TYR A 4 -24.89 7.32 -21.58
C TYR A 4 -25.99 6.46 -20.96
N ILE A 5 -25.87 5.13 -21.08
CA ILE A 5 -26.74 4.21 -20.34
C ILE A 5 -26.49 4.47 -18.84
N SER A 6 -27.33 5.31 -18.23
CA SER A 6 -27.14 5.84 -16.88
C SER A 6 -27.67 4.91 -15.79
N LYS A 7 -27.71 3.60 -16.03
CA LYS A 7 -28.11 2.63 -15.02
C LYS A 7 -26.89 2.29 -14.16
N LYS A 8 -26.83 2.87 -12.96
CA LYS A 8 -25.87 2.50 -11.91
C LYS A 8 -26.42 1.32 -11.10
N VAL A 9 -25.53 0.43 -10.65
CA VAL A 9 -25.90 -0.65 -9.74
C VAL A 9 -26.18 -0.06 -8.35
N GLY A 10 -27.45 -0.09 -7.92
CA GLY A 10 -27.84 0.42 -6.61
C GLY A 10 -27.55 -0.55 -5.46
N ALA A 11 -27.86 -1.83 -5.66
CA ALA A 11 -27.64 -2.90 -4.69
C ALA A 11 -27.39 -4.25 -5.40
N ILE A 12 -26.80 -5.20 -4.68
CA ILE A 12 -26.61 -6.59 -5.13
C ILE A 12 -27.19 -7.50 -4.06
N GLU A 13 -28.21 -8.28 -4.43
CA GLU A 13 -28.83 -9.27 -3.55
C GLU A 13 -28.24 -10.65 -3.84
N PHE A 14 -27.63 -11.26 -2.81
CA PHE A 14 -27.05 -12.59 -2.93
C PHE A 14 -28.08 -13.66 -2.55
N GLY A 15 -28.09 -14.77 -3.30
CA GLY A 15 -28.98 -15.91 -3.09
C GLY A 15 -28.38 -17.22 -3.59
N LEU A 16 -29.18 -18.29 -3.52
CA LEU A 16 -28.85 -19.59 -4.09
C LEU A 16 -29.54 -19.75 -5.45
N PHE A 17 -28.86 -20.36 -6.40
CA PHE A 17 -29.47 -20.67 -7.69
C PHE A 17 -30.44 -21.84 -7.55
N SER A 18 -31.73 -21.59 -7.83
CA SER A 18 -32.70 -22.67 -7.93
C SER A 18 -32.45 -23.52 -9.18
N PRO A 19 -32.80 -24.82 -9.17
CA PRO A 19 -32.67 -25.67 -10.36
C PRO A 19 -33.40 -25.09 -11.58
N LYS A 20 -34.60 -24.53 -11.37
CA LYS A 20 -35.38 -23.84 -12.41
C LYS A 20 -34.65 -22.62 -12.98
N MET A 21 -34.00 -21.84 -12.13
CA MET A 21 -33.22 -20.67 -12.56
C MET A 21 -31.99 -21.09 -13.37
N ILE A 22 -31.29 -22.15 -12.96
CA ILE A 22 -30.13 -22.68 -13.69
C ILE A 22 -30.53 -23.13 -15.08
N THR A 23 -31.60 -23.92 -15.21
CA THR A 23 -32.09 -24.38 -16.51
C THR A 23 -32.56 -23.23 -17.39
N LYS A 24 -33.23 -22.22 -16.82
CA LYS A 24 -33.67 -21.03 -17.57
C LYS A 24 -32.51 -20.14 -18.03
N MET A 25 -31.45 -20.06 -17.24
CA MET A 25 -30.23 -19.29 -17.56
C MET A 25 -29.35 -20.00 -18.59
N ALA A 26 -29.39 -21.33 -18.63
CA ALA A 26 -28.52 -22.13 -19.47
C ALA A 26 -28.95 -22.11 -20.95
N ALA A 27 -27.98 -21.90 -21.85
CA ALA A 27 -28.20 -21.94 -23.29
C ALA A 27 -28.20 -23.38 -23.86
N VAL A 28 -27.52 -24.30 -23.18
CA VAL A 28 -27.35 -25.69 -23.63
C VAL A 28 -27.29 -26.66 -22.46
N LYS A 29 -27.80 -27.88 -22.67
CA LYS A 29 -27.64 -29.03 -21.79
C LYS A 29 -26.39 -29.81 -22.21
N ILE A 30 -25.48 -30.06 -21.25
CA ILE A 30 -24.27 -30.83 -21.48
C ILE A 30 -24.57 -32.31 -21.31
N VAL A 31 -24.19 -33.11 -22.30
CA VAL A 31 -24.49 -34.54 -22.38
C VAL A 31 -23.26 -35.41 -22.56
N THR A 32 -22.21 -34.90 -23.23
CA THR A 32 -20.99 -35.67 -23.51
C THR A 32 -19.76 -35.07 -22.82
N PRO A 33 -18.81 -35.91 -22.36
CA PRO A 33 -17.55 -35.44 -21.80
C PRO A 33 -16.50 -35.12 -22.88
N GLU A 34 -16.77 -35.47 -24.15
CA GLU A 34 -15.87 -35.19 -25.28
C GLU A 34 -15.81 -33.69 -25.57
N LEU A 35 -14.60 -33.19 -25.81
CA LEU A 35 -14.37 -31.75 -26.01
C LEU A 35 -14.38 -31.38 -27.49
N TYR A 36 -13.63 -32.14 -28.30
CA TYR A 36 -13.45 -31.91 -29.73
C TYR A 36 -13.65 -33.22 -30.50
N ASP A 37 -14.11 -33.11 -31.74
CA ASP A 37 -14.19 -34.22 -32.67
C ASP A 37 -12.82 -34.55 -33.29
N LYS A 38 -12.79 -35.55 -34.19
CA LYS A 38 -11.57 -35.98 -34.88
C LYS A 38 -10.97 -34.91 -35.80
N GLU A 39 -11.77 -33.92 -36.20
CA GLU A 39 -11.37 -32.81 -37.06
C GLU A 39 -10.91 -31.58 -36.25
N GLY A 40 -11.00 -31.65 -34.91
CA GLY A 40 -10.60 -30.58 -34.00
C GLY A 40 -11.68 -29.53 -33.76
N TYR A 41 -12.92 -29.75 -34.22
CA TYR A 41 -14.04 -28.86 -33.94
C TYR A 41 -14.70 -29.21 -32.60
N PRO A 42 -15.22 -28.21 -31.86
CA PRO A 42 -15.91 -28.48 -30.60
C PRO A 42 -17.16 -29.34 -30.79
N VAL A 43 -17.33 -30.35 -29.94
CA VAL A 43 -18.48 -31.26 -30.01
C VAL A 43 -19.76 -30.58 -29.53
N ASP A 44 -20.83 -30.70 -30.31
CA ASP A 44 -22.16 -30.24 -29.91
C ASP A 44 -22.67 -31.05 -28.71
N GLY A 45 -23.13 -30.36 -27.65
CA GLY A 45 -23.53 -30.97 -26.38
C GLY A 45 -22.36 -31.35 -25.46
N GLY A 46 -21.11 -31.08 -25.87
CA GLY A 46 -19.90 -31.25 -25.07
C GLY A 46 -19.53 -30.00 -24.27
N LEU A 47 -18.47 -30.09 -23.47
CA LEU A 47 -18.01 -28.97 -22.62
C LEU A 47 -17.41 -27.80 -23.42
N MET A 48 -17.13 -27.93 -24.71
CA MET A 48 -16.65 -26.82 -25.56
C MET A 48 -17.68 -26.35 -26.57
N ASP A 49 -18.96 -26.70 -26.39
CA ASP A 49 -20.05 -26.32 -27.30
C ASP A 49 -20.06 -24.80 -27.58
N ILE A 50 -20.13 -24.45 -28.87
CA ILE A 50 -20.09 -23.07 -29.38
C ILE A 50 -21.24 -22.21 -28.82
N ARG A 51 -22.32 -22.83 -28.34
CA ARG A 51 -23.43 -22.15 -27.63
C ARG A 51 -23.02 -21.60 -26.27
N LEU A 52 -21.99 -22.13 -25.63
CA LEU A 52 -21.43 -21.63 -24.36
C LEU A 52 -20.52 -20.41 -24.54
N GLY A 53 -20.13 -20.11 -25.78
CA GLY A 53 -19.22 -19.03 -26.14
C GLY A 53 -18.08 -19.50 -27.02
N VAL A 54 -17.26 -18.56 -27.48
CA VAL A 54 -16.18 -18.83 -28.45
C VAL A 54 -14.87 -18.25 -27.96
N ILE A 55 -13.80 -19.04 -28.12
CA ILE A 55 -12.41 -18.66 -27.82
C ILE A 55 -11.46 -18.77 -29.03
N ASP A 56 -11.89 -19.39 -30.13
CA ASP A 56 -11.08 -19.51 -31.33
C ASP A 56 -11.32 -18.33 -32.30
N PRO A 57 -10.27 -17.68 -32.83
CA PRO A 57 -10.41 -16.59 -33.80
C PRO A 57 -10.94 -17.15 -35.13
N GLY A 58 -12.21 -16.90 -35.42
CA GLY A 58 -12.87 -17.31 -36.68
C GLY A 58 -14.25 -17.92 -36.46
N LEU A 59 -14.49 -18.48 -35.27
CA LEU A 59 -15.81 -18.99 -34.89
C LEU A 59 -16.72 -17.86 -34.41
N ARG A 60 -18.04 -18.06 -34.55
CA ARG A 60 -19.07 -17.18 -34.01
C ARG A 60 -19.95 -17.96 -33.05
N CYS A 61 -20.35 -17.32 -31.96
CA CYS A 61 -21.19 -17.98 -30.98
C CYS A 61 -22.57 -18.31 -31.57
N LYS A 62 -23.03 -19.55 -31.43
CA LYS A 62 -24.36 -20.00 -31.89
C LYS A 62 -25.51 -19.33 -31.09
N THR A 63 -25.23 -18.80 -29.89
CA THR A 63 -26.23 -18.20 -28.99
C THR A 63 -26.37 -16.69 -29.20
N CYS A 64 -25.27 -15.93 -29.22
CA CYS A 64 -25.31 -14.46 -29.38
C CYS A 64 -24.81 -13.94 -30.72
N GLY A 65 -24.25 -14.77 -31.60
CA GLY A 65 -23.65 -14.36 -32.88
C GLY A 65 -22.35 -13.56 -32.76
N GLY A 66 -21.94 -13.19 -31.54
CA GLY A 66 -20.74 -12.40 -31.27
C GLY A 66 -19.45 -13.16 -31.58
N LYS A 67 -18.42 -12.40 -31.94
CA LYS A 67 -17.03 -12.87 -32.06
C LYS A 67 -16.37 -12.97 -30.68
N LEU A 68 -15.14 -13.45 -30.62
CA LEU A 68 -14.35 -13.63 -29.39
C LEU A 68 -14.36 -12.42 -28.42
N LYS A 69 -14.24 -11.19 -28.91
CA LYS A 69 -14.20 -9.97 -28.07
C LYS A 69 -15.58 -9.45 -27.68
N GLU A 70 -16.62 -9.86 -28.40
CA GLU A 70 -18.00 -9.36 -28.25
C GLU A 70 -18.84 -10.33 -27.41
N CYS A 71 -18.57 -11.64 -27.52
CA CYS A 71 -19.27 -12.68 -26.82
C CYS A 71 -18.88 -12.69 -25.34
N ILE A 72 -19.84 -12.33 -24.47
CA ILE A 72 -19.69 -12.36 -23.01
C ILE A 72 -19.65 -13.80 -22.42
N GLY A 73 -20.07 -14.79 -23.21
CA GLY A 73 -20.20 -16.18 -22.81
C GLY A 73 -21.58 -16.52 -22.24
N HIS A 74 -21.96 -17.79 -22.31
CA HIS A 74 -23.28 -18.27 -21.90
C HIS A 74 -23.14 -19.52 -21.03
N PHE A 75 -23.98 -19.61 -20.00
CA PHE A 75 -23.97 -20.77 -19.11
C PHE A 75 -24.55 -21.99 -19.80
N GLY A 76 -24.05 -23.16 -19.42
CA GLY A 76 -24.69 -24.45 -19.67
C GLY A 76 -25.27 -25.00 -18.37
N HIS A 77 -25.92 -26.15 -18.47
CA HIS A 77 -26.28 -26.93 -17.29
C HIS A 77 -26.06 -28.42 -17.51
N LEU A 78 -25.79 -29.12 -16.41
CA LEU A 78 -25.71 -30.56 -16.33
C LEU A 78 -26.75 -31.05 -15.32
N GLU A 79 -27.65 -31.92 -15.76
CA GLU A 79 -28.56 -32.63 -14.87
C GLU A 79 -27.80 -33.76 -14.16
N LEU A 80 -27.77 -33.74 -12.84
CA LEU A 80 -27.12 -34.78 -12.06
C LEU A 80 -28.04 -36.00 -11.96
N ALA A 81 -27.50 -37.20 -12.22
CA ALA A 81 -28.25 -38.45 -12.17
C ALA A 81 -28.79 -38.73 -10.75
N ARG A 82 -28.07 -38.27 -9.72
CA ARG A 82 -28.48 -38.29 -8.31
C ARG A 82 -28.08 -36.96 -7.65
N PRO A 83 -28.82 -36.50 -6.62
CA PRO A 83 -28.50 -35.25 -5.93
C PRO A 83 -27.19 -35.32 -5.15
N VAL A 84 -26.48 -34.19 -5.04
CA VAL A 84 -25.13 -34.11 -4.45
C VAL A 84 -25.08 -32.97 -3.43
N PHE A 85 -24.37 -33.16 -2.31
CA PHE A 85 -24.20 -32.11 -1.31
C PHE A 85 -23.23 -31.03 -1.79
N HIS A 86 -23.61 -29.77 -1.63
CA HIS A 86 -22.68 -28.66 -1.82
C HIS A 86 -21.74 -28.53 -0.61
N ILE A 87 -20.45 -28.82 -0.78
CA ILE A 87 -19.46 -28.92 0.30
C ILE A 87 -19.42 -27.70 1.25
N LYS A 88 -19.54 -26.47 0.71
CA LYS A 88 -19.49 -25.25 1.52
C LYS A 88 -20.69 -25.08 2.47
N PHE A 89 -21.79 -25.76 2.21
CA PHE A 89 -23.03 -25.61 2.98
C PHE A 89 -23.32 -26.81 3.89
N VAL A 90 -22.42 -27.80 3.98
CA VAL A 90 -22.60 -29.01 4.80
C VAL A 90 -22.86 -28.67 6.28
N ALA A 91 -22.21 -27.62 6.82
CA ALA A 91 -22.48 -27.14 8.18
C ALA A 91 -23.90 -26.56 8.34
N HIS A 92 -24.44 -25.91 7.30
CA HIS A 92 -25.82 -25.42 7.29
C HIS A 92 -26.82 -26.56 7.18
N ILE A 93 -26.55 -27.58 6.35
CA ILE A 93 -27.37 -28.80 6.27
C ILE A 93 -27.49 -29.44 7.67
N LEU A 94 -26.37 -29.62 8.38
CA LEU A 94 -26.37 -30.15 9.74
C LEU A 94 -27.23 -29.31 10.70
N LYS A 95 -27.13 -27.99 10.60
CA LYS A 95 -27.88 -27.06 11.45
C LYS A 95 -29.38 -27.18 11.18
N ILE A 96 -29.80 -27.17 9.92
CA ILE A 96 -31.22 -27.26 9.53
C ILE A 96 -31.79 -28.61 9.97
N LEU A 97 -31.09 -29.71 9.68
CA LEU A 97 -31.51 -31.07 10.08
C LEU A 97 -31.74 -31.23 11.58
N LYS A 98 -30.97 -30.53 12.43
CA LYS A 98 -31.12 -30.56 13.89
C LYS A 98 -32.26 -29.69 14.42
N LEU A 99 -32.74 -28.74 13.62
CA LEU A 99 -33.77 -27.76 14.04
C LEU A 99 -35.15 -28.12 13.50
N THR A 100 -35.22 -28.89 12.42
CA THR A 100 -36.47 -29.31 11.76
C THR A 100 -36.86 -30.72 12.17
N CYS A 101 -38.15 -30.98 12.27
CA CYS A 101 -38.67 -32.31 12.54
C CYS A 101 -38.51 -33.24 11.32
N ARG A 102 -38.00 -34.45 11.57
CA ARG A 102 -37.88 -35.54 10.59
C ARG A 102 -39.13 -35.80 9.74
N ASN A 103 -40.33 -35.79 10.34
CA ASN A 103 -41.56 -36.20 9.65
C ASN A 103 -42.31 -35.01 9.04
N CYS A 104 -42.67 -34.03 9.88
CA CYS A 104 -43.50 -32.89 9.47
C CYS A 104 -42.71 -31.72 8.84
N GLY A 105 -41.37 -31.71 8.91
CA GLY A 105 -40.54 -30.64 8.35
C GLY A 105 -40.62 -29.30 9.08
N ARG A 106 -41.50 -29.14 10.07
CA ARG A 106 -41.61 -27.92 10.87
C ARG A 106 -40.48 -27.79 11.89
N LEU A 107 -40.20 -26.56 12.30
CA LEU A 107 -39.28 -26.26 13.40
C LEU A 107 -39.75 -26.91 14.71
N LEU A 108 -38.79 -27.32 15.55
CA LEU A 108 -39.07 -27.95 16.85
C LEU A 108 -39.45 -26.93 17.92
N ILE A 109 -40.45 -26.10 17.64
CA ILE A 109 -40.92 -25.01 18.50
C ILE A 109 -42.44 -24.84 18.42
N ASN A 110 -43.04 -24.23 19.44
CA ASN A 110 -44.47 -23.92 19.45
C ASN A 110 -44.80 -22.76 18.50
N GLU A 111 -46.00 -22.78 17.90
CA GLU A 111 -46.44 -21.77 16.92
C GLU A 111 -46.55 -20.36 17.50
N GLU A 112 -46.96 -20.22 18.77
CA GLU A 112 -47.04 -18.91 19.45
C GLU A 112 -45.67 -18.26 19.58
N ARG A 113 -44.68 -19.07 19.98
CA ARG A 113 -43.29 -18.63 20.11
C ARG A 113 -42.69 -18.29 18.75
N LEU A 114 -42.98 -19.08 17.72
CA LEU A 114 -42.56 -18.81 16.34
C LEU A 114 -43.10 -17.46 15.83
N LYS A 115 -44.38 -17.17 16.05
CA LYS A 115 -44.98 -15.87 15.68
C LYS A 115 -44.32 -14.71 16.42
N SER A 116 -44.13 -14.84 17.74
CA SER A 116 -43.45 -13.81 18.55
C SER A 116 -42.02 -13.53 18.05
N PHE A 117 -41.30 -14.57 17.62
CA PHE A 117 -39.95 -14.45 17.10
C PHE A 117 -39.94 -13.78 15.72
N LEU A 118 -40.84 -14.16 14.82
CA LEU A 118 -40.99 -13.52 13.50
C LEU A 118 -41.38 -12.04 13.61
N GLU A 119 -42.19 -11.65 14.60
CA GLU A 119 -42.49 -10.25 14.90
C GLU A 119 -41.26 -9.50 15.42
N SER A 120 -40.47 -10.10 16.32
CA SER A 120 -39.22 -9.50 16.79
C SER A 120 -38.23 -9.24 15.66
N LEU A 121 -38.17 -10.13 14.65
CA LEU A 121 -37.32 -9.99 13.47
C LEU A 121 -37.75 -8.88 12.51
N LYS A 122 -39.02 -8.46 12.55
CA LYS A 122 -39.58 -7.36 11.73
C LYS A 122 -39.40 -5.98 12.37
N ASN A 123 -38.96 -5.91 13.62
CA ASN A 123 -38.77 -4.62 14.29
C ASN A 123 -37.64 -3.80 13.61
N PRO A 124 -37.87 -2.52 13.25
CA PRO A 124 -36.87 -1.65 12.61
C PRO A 124 -35.58 -1.46 13.42
N SER A 125 -35.66 -1.64 14.74
CA SER A 125 -34.51 -1.60 15.65
C SER A 125 -33.51 -2.76 15.41
N ALA A 126 -33.99 -3.91 14.91
CA ALA A 126 -33.16 -5.07 14.59
C ALA A 126 -32.36 -4.91 13.28
N GLU A 127 -32.82 -4.06 12.36
CA GLU A 127 -32.02 -3.64 11.19
C GLU A 127 -30.85 -2.74 11.59
N LYS A 128 -31.03 -1.89 12.61
CA LYS A 128 -29.98 -0.98 13.10
C LYS A 128 -28.91 -1.68 13.96
N HIS A 129 -29.22 -2.85 14.53
CA HIS A 129 -28.32 -3.62 15.41
C HIS A 129 -28.19 -5.09 15.00
N PRO A 130 -27.37 -5.42 13.98
CA PRO A 130 -27.18 -6.79 13.50
C PRO A 130 -26.57 -7.75 14.54
N GLU A 131 -25.92 -7.24 15.59
CA GLU A 131 -25.38 -8.07 16.68
C GLU A 131 -26.46 -8.61 17.61
N LEU A 132 -27.44 -7.77 17.98
CA LEU A 132 -28.60 -8.19 18.78
C LEU A 132 -29.40 -9.27 18.04
N LYS A 133 -29.64 -9.06 16.74
CA LYS A 133 -30.29 -10.06 15.87
C LYS A 133 -29.55 -11.39 15.83
N LYS A 134 -28.20 -11.37 15.82
CA LYS A 134 -27.38 -12.59 15.88
C LYS A 134 -27.45 -13.29 17.24
N GLN A 135 -27.56 -12.53 18.32
CA GLN A 135 -27.68 -13.08 19.66
C GLN A 135 -29.04 -13.74 19.87
N GLU A 136 -30.13 -13.06 19.52
CA GLU A 136 -31.49 -13.60 19.54
C GLU A 136 -31.61 -14.87 18.68
N LEU A 137 -31.04 -14.87 17.48
CA LEU A 137 -30.97 -16.08 16.63
C LEU A 137 -30.18 -17.23 17.28
N LYS A 138 -29.12 -16.94 18.03
CA LYS A 138 -28.34 -17.99 18.72
C LYS A 138 -29.12 -18.59 19.88
N GLU A 139 -29.77 -17.76 20.68
CA GLU A 139 -30.62 -18.17 21.81
C GLU A 139 -31.79 -19.01 21.30
N PHE A 140 -32.47 -18.55 20.25
CA PHE A 140 -33.53 -19.28 19.56
C PHE A 140 -33.06 -20.66 19.06
N VAL A 141 -31.91 -20.72 18.38
CA VAL A 141 -31.34 -21.99 17.89
C VAL A 141 -30.97 -22.94 19.03
N ALA A 142 -30.50 -22.42 20.17
CA ALA A 142 -30.17 -23.24 21.33
C ALA A 142 -31.43 -23.82 21.99
N GLU A 143 -32.49 -23.03 22.11
CA GLU A 143 -33.81 -23.46 22.62
C GLU A 143 -34.36 -24.60 21.76
N VAL A 144 -34.47 -24.42 20.45
CA VAL A 144 -35.01 -25.42 19.51
C VAL A 144 -34.21 -26.72 19.52
N LYS A 145 -32.88 -26.64 19.69
CA LYS A 145 -32.00 -27.82 19.72
C LYS A 145 -32.17 -28.66 20.99
N SER A 146 -32.70 -28.09 22.07
CA SER A 146 -32.95 -28.81 23.32
C SER A 146 -34.22 -29.68 23.28
N THR A 147 -35.11 -29.42 22.31
CA THR A 147 -36.39 -30.09 22.15
C THR A 147 -36.23 -31.49 21.55
N LYS A 148 -36.54 -32.54 22.35
CA LYS A 148 -36.41 -33.96 21.91
C LYS A 148 -37.66 -34.55 21.25
N LYS A 149 -38.83 -33.92 21.41
CA LYS A 149 -40.09 -34.35 20.80
C LYS A 149 -40.70 -33.20 20.01
N CYS A 150 -41.16 -33.48 18.80
CA CYS A 150 -41.75 -32.46 17.94
C CYS A 150 -43.06 -31.92 18.56
N PRO A 151 -43.22 -30.60 18.72
CA PRO A 151 -44.47 -30.02 19.24
C PRO A 151 -45.68 -30.23 18.32
N HIS A 152 -45.45 -30.31 17.00
CA HIS A 152 -46.53 -30.43 16.01
C HIS A 152 -47.02 -31.87 15.78
N CYS A 153 -46.10 -32.85 15.64
CA CYS A 153 -46.45 -34.22 15.27
C CYS A 153 -46.02 -35.27 16.30
N GLN A 154 -45.53 -34.85 17.47
CA GLN A 154 -45.09 -35.69 18.61
C GLN A 154 -43.98 -36.73 18.32
N GLU A 155 -43.42 -36.72 17.11
CA GLU A 155 -42.32 -37.60 16.70
C GLU A 155 -41.06 -37.36 17.53
N LYS A 156 -40.36 -38.43 17.91
CA LYS A 156 -39.08 -38.36 18.63
C LYS A 156 -37.97 -37.95 17.66
N GLN A 157 -37.16 -36.96 18.04
CA GLN A 157 -35.96 -36.61 17.30
C GLN A 157 -34.81 -37.56 17.66
N HIS A 158 -34.03 -37.91 16.64
CA HIS A 158 -32.83 -38.72 16.78
C HIS A 158 -31.58 -37.84 16.68
N ASP A 159 -30.49 -38.29 17.32
CA ASP A 159 -29.22 -37.60 17.24
C ASP A 159 -28.58 -37.80 15.87
N ILE A 160 -28.24 -36.69 15.22
CA ILE A 160 -27.56 -36.68 13.92
C ILE A 160 -26.06 -36.48 14.15
N LYS A 161 -25.29 -37.52 13.83
CA LYS A 161 -23.82 -37.51 13.79
C LYS A 161 -23.36 -37.01 12.42
N PHE A 162 -22.37 -36.13 12.42
CA PHE A 162 -21.75 -35.62 11.19
C PHE A 162 -20.31 -36.12 11.12
N GLU A 163 -20.00 -36.85 10.05
CA GLU A 163 -18.66 -37.31 9.74
C GLU A 163 -18.14 -36.51 8.54
N LYS A 164 -17.01 -35.84 8.73
CA LYS A 164 -16.36 -35.09 7.66
C LYS A 164 -15.92 -36.06 6.56
N PRO A 165 -16.01 -35.69 5.27
CA PRO A 165 -16.28 -34.34 4.75
C PRO A 165 -17.76 -34.01 4.48
N SER A 166 -18.62 -35.00 4.24
CA SER A 166 -20.01 -34.79 3.80
C SER A 166 -21.01 -35.87 4.22
N ASN A 167 -20.65 -36.75 5.16
CA ASN A 167 -21.48 -37.89 5.56
C ASN A 167 -22.32 -37.55 6.81
N PHE A 168 -23.59 -37.94 6.79
CA PHE A 168 -24.54 -37.72 7.87
C PHE A 168 -25.12 -39.06 8.31
N TYR A 169 -25.16 -39.31 9.62
CA TYR A 169 -25.73 -40.54 10.19
C TYR A 169 -26.81 -40.22 11.22
N GLU A 170 -27.89 -41.00 11.17
CA GLU A 170 -29.01 -40.98 12.11
C GLU A 170 -29.13 -42.40 12.68
N ASN A 171 -28.89 -42.58 13.99
CA ASN A 171 -28.82 -43.90 14.65
C ASN A 171 -27.98 -44.94 13.88
N ASP A 172 -26.78 -44.52 13.45
CA ASP A 172 -25.82 -45.32 12.69
C ASP A 172 -26.28 -45.74 11.27
N LYS A 173 -27.43 -45.24 10.79
CA LYS A 173 -27.83 -45.31 9.38
C LYS A 173 -27.37 -44.05 8.64
N LYS A 174 -26.70 -44.21 7.49
CA LYS A 174 -26.29 -43.10 6.61
C LYS A 174 -27.51 -42.45 5.95
N LEU A 175 -27.62 -41.13 6.06
CA LEU A 175 -28.65 -40.34 5.39
C LEU A 175 -28.20 -39.99 3.97
N THR A 176 -29.02 -40.34 2.99
CA THR A 176 -28.71 -40.03 1.58
C THR A 176 -29.08 -38.58 1.24
N PRO A 177 -28.43 -37.95 0.24
CA PRO A 177 -28.83 -36.63 -0.23
C PRO A 177 -30.30 -36.53 -0.67
N ILE A 178 -30.89 -37.62 -1.17
CA ILE A 178 -32.31 -37.68 -1.55
C ILE A 178 -33.19 -37.55 -0.31
N GLU A 179 -32.92 -38.33 0.73
CA GLU A 179 -33.68 -38.30 1.98
C GLU A 179 -33.62 -36.90 2.60
N ILE A 180 -32.44 -36.30 2.70
CA ILE A 180 -32.28 -34.96 3.28
C ILE A 180 -33.01 -33.91 2.44
N ARG A 181 -32.92 -33.97 1.11
CA ARG A 181 -33.65 -33.06 0.23
C ARG A 181 -35.16 -33.17 0.41
N SER A 182 -35.70 -34.39 0.48
CA SER A 182 -37.13 -34.61 0.71
C SER A 182 -37.61 -34.05 2.06
N ARG A 183 -36.75 -34.06 3.09
CA ARG A 183 -37.04 -33.41 4.38
C ARG A 183 -37.06 -31.88 4.24
N PHE A 184 -36.13 -31.31 3.47
CA PHE A 184 -36.04 -29.85 3.26
C PHE A 184 -37.18 -29.28 2.42
N GLU A 185 -37.67 -30.02 1.43
CA GLU A 185 -38.81 -29.60 0.61
C GLU A 185 -40.11 -29.45 1.42
N LYS A 186 -40.25 -30.16 2.55
CA LYS A 186 -41.41 -30.06 3.46
C LYS A 186 -41.43 -28.79 4.32
N ILE A 187 -40.32 -28.04 4.40
CA ILE A 187 -40.22 -26.88 5.30
C ILE A 187 -41.06 -25.71 4.73
N PRO A 188 -42.03 -25.17 5.49
CA PRO A 188 -42.83 -24.03 5.04
C PRO A 188 -42.01 -22.72 5.07
N ASP A 189 -42.41 -21.73 4.27
CA ASP A 189 -41.66 -20.48 4.10
C ASP A 189 -41.47 -19.67 5.41
N ASP A 190 -42.44 -19.73 6.32
CA ASP A 190 -42.35 -19.05 7.61
C ASP A 190 -41.24 -19.63 8.50
N ASP A 191 -41.08 -20.95 8.47
CA ASP A 191 -40.01 -21.65 9.19
C ASP A 191 -38.65 -21.38 8.54
N VAL A 192 -38.59 -21.24 7.21
CA VAL A 192 -37.37 -20.83 6.48
C VAL A 192 -36.93 -19.42 6.91
N ARG A 193 -37.87 -18.48 7.06
CA ARG A 193 -37.58 -17.13 7.60
C ARG A 193 -37.07 -17.18 9.03
N ALA A 194 -37.67 -18.02 9.87
CA ALA A 194 -37.22 -18.22 11.26
C ALA A 194 -35.82 -18.87 11.35
N LEU A 195 -35.43 -19.69 10.37
CA LEU A 195 -34.06 -20.20 10.23
C LEU A 195 -33.03 -19.13 9.81
N GLY A 196 -33.49 -17.91 9.48
CA GLY A 196 -32.67 -16.81 8.99
C GLY A 196 -32.34 -16.89 7.50
N LEU A 197 -33.14 -17.63 6.72
CA LEU A 197 -33.03 -17.75 5.27
C LEU A 197 -34.19 -16.99 4.60
N ASN A 198 -33.96 -16.47 3.39
CA ASN A 198 -35.04 -15.86 2.61
C ASN A 198 -35.65 -16.92 1.67
N PRO A 199 -36.95 -17.26 1.80
CA PRO A 199 -37.59 -18.29 0.99
C PRO A 199 -37.65 -17.97 -0.51
N GLU A 200 -37.59 -16.70 -0.91
CA GLU A 200 -37.65 -16.35 -2.34
C GLU A 200 -36.33 -16.62 -3.06
N VAL A 201 -35.20 -16.44 -2.37
CA VAL A 201 -33.86 -16.46 -2.98
C VAL A 201 -32.95 -17.57 -2.44
N ALA A 202 -33.29 -18.23 -1.33
CA ALA A 202 -32.41 -19.21 -0.68
C ALA A 202 -33.19 -20.29 0.07
N ARG A 203 -33.93 -21.12 -0.67
CA ARG A 203 -34.62 -22.29 -0.10
C ARG A 203 -33.62 -23.39 0.34
N PRO A 204 -33.83 -24.06 1.48
CA PRO A 204 -32.92 -25.10 2.00
C PRO A 204 -32.64 -26.24 1.02
N GLU A 205 -33.63 -26.67 0.25
CA GLU A 205 -33.52 -27.77 -0.71
C GLU A 205 -32.54 -27.46 -1.86
N TRP A 206 -32.30 -26.19 -2.19
CA TRP A 206 -31.37 -25.79 -3.26
C TRP A 206 -29.91 -25.94 -2.85
N ILE A 207 -29.62 -26.13 -1.56
CA ILE A 207 -28.28 -26.47 -1.07
C ILE A 207 -27.84 -27.84 -1.61
N ILE A 208 -28.80 -28.73 -1.88
CA ILE A 208 -28.57 -30.05 -2.45
C ILE A 208 -28.69 -29.93 -3.96
N LEU A 209 -27.55 -30.05 -4.63
CA LEU A 209 -27.45 -29.82 -6.07
C LEU A 209 -28.13 -30.95 -6.83
N THR A 210 -28.94 -30.56 -7.79
CA THR A 210 -29.68 -31.47 -8.69
C THR A 210 -29.37 -31.15 -10.13
N VAL A 211 -29.15 -29.87 -10.40
CA VAL A 211 -28.60 -29.35 -11.64
C VAL A 211 -27.34 -28.57 -11.30
N LEU A 212 -26.25 -28.85 -12.00
CA LEU A 212 -24.98 -28.14 -11.87
C LEU A 212 -24.87 -27.11 -13.00
N PRO A 213 -24.68 -25.81 -12.70
CA PRO A 213 -24.43 -24.81 -13.73
C PRO A 213 -23.02 -25.01 -14.30
N ILE A 214 -22.92 -25.06 -15.63
CA ILE A 214 -21.64 -25.20 -16.34
C ILE A 214 -21.16 -23.82 -16.75
N PRO A 215 -19.97 -23.37 -16.30
CA PRO A 215 -19.47 -22.05 -16.61
C PRO A 215 -19.18 -21.88 -18.12
N PRO A 216 -19.37 -20.66 -18.66
CA PRO A 216 -19.09 -20.35 -20.06
C PRO A 216 -17.65 -20.67 -20.47
N VAL A 217 -17.43 -20.99 -21.75
CA VAL A 217 -16.08 -21.28 -22.28
C VAL A 217 -15.14 -20.06 -22.13
N THR A 218 -15.68 -18.85 -22.22
CA THR A 218 -14.92 -17.59 -22.02
C THR A 218 -14.29 -17.47 -20.63
N THR A 219 -14.80 -18.19 -19.63
CA THR A 219 -14.26 -18.20 -18.25
C THR A 219 -13.23 -19.29 -17.99
N ARG A 220 -13.08 -20.24 -18.92
CA ARG A 220 -12.18 -21.39 -18.87
C ARG A 220 -11.51 -21.59 -20.24
N PRO A 221 -10.71 -20.59 -20.68
CA PRO A 221 -10.05 -20.63 -21.97
C PRO A 221 -8.96 -21.70 -21.99
N SER A 222 -8.79 -22.36 -23.14
CA SER A 222 -7.62 -23.21 -23.38
C SER A 222 -6.39 -22.36 -23.71
N ILE A 223 -5.21 -22.88 -23.37
CA ILE A 223 -3.92 -22.27 -23.67
C ILE A 223 -3.25 -23.12 -24.75
N THR A 224 -2.90 -22.51 -25.86
CA THR A 224 -2.05 -23.17 -26.87
C THR A 224 -0.60 -23.06 -26.43
N LEU A 225 0.06 -24.20 -26.23
CA LEU A 225 1.49 -24.28 -25.96
C LEU A 225 2.30 -23.94 -27.22
N GLU A 226 3.58 -23.62 -27.06
CA GLU A 226 4.50 -23.34 -28.18
C GLU A 226 4.63 -24.53 -29.14
N THR A 227 4.40 -25.75 -28.64
CA THR A 227 4.35 -26.99 -29.43
C THR A 227 3.12 -27.10 -30.34
N GLY A 228 2.17 -26.17 -30.23
CA GLY A 228 0.88 -26.21 -30.93
C GLY A 228 -0.18 -27.07 -30.24
N GLU A 229 0.16 -27.78 -29.16
CA GLU A 229 -0.80 -28.56 -28.38
C GLU A 229 -1.70 -27.65 -27.53
N ARG A 230 -2.99 -28.02 -27.42
CA ARG A 230 -3.95 -27.32 -26.56
C ARG A 230 -3.87 -27.88 -25.13
N SER A 231 -3.55 -27.02 -24.18
CA SER A 231 -3.68 -27.27 -22.75
C SER A 231 -5.01 -26.72 -22.27
N GLU A 232 -5.89 -27.61 -21.84
CA GLU A 232 -7.23 -27.25 -21.36
C GLU A 232 -7.20 -26.70 -19.93
N ASP A 233 -8.16 -25.84 -19.61
CA ASP A 233 -8.29 -25.24 -18.29
C ASP A 233 -8.60 -26.28 -17.20
N ASP A 234 -8.05 -26.09 -16.00
CA ASP A 234 -8.26 -26.99 -14.84
C ASP A 234 -9.75 -27.23 -14.53
N LEU A 235 -10.63 -26.24 -14.73
CA LEU A 235 -12.07 -26.42 -14.54
C LEU A 235 -12.67 -27.31 -15.63
N THR A 236 -12.24 -27.15 -16.88
CA THR A 236 -12.70 -28.00 -17.99
C THR A 236 -12.31 -29.46 -17.75
N HIS A 237 -11.08 -29.72 -17.31
CA HIS A 237 -10.65 -31.08 -16.96
C HIS A 237 -11.55 -31.69 -15.87
N LYS A 238 -11.84 -30.92 -14.80
CA LYS A 238 -12.65 -31.44 -13.70
C LYS A 238 -14.12 -31.62 -14.07
N LEU A 239 -14.68 -30.72 -14.89
CA LEU A 239 -16.02 -30.86 -15.44
C LEU A 239 -16.12 -32.10 -16.34
N GLY A 240 -15.08 -32.42 -17.11
CA GLY A 240 -15.01 -33.63 -17.92
C GLY A 240 -15.16 -34.89 -17.07
N ASP A 241 -14.48 -34.95 -15.92
CA ASP A 241 -14.62 -36.05 -14.98
C ASP A 241 -16.06 -36.13 -14.40
N ILE A 242 -16.66 -34.98 -14.04
CA ILE A 242 -18.04 -34.91 -13.52
C ILE A 242 -19.03 -35.43 -14.55
N VAL A 243 -18.94 -34.99 -15.81
CA VAL A 243 -19.85 -35.44 -16.87
C VAL A 243 -19.69 -36.93 -17.12
N ARG A 244 -18.45 -37.44 -17.16
CA ARG A 244 -18.17 -38.87 -17.37
C ARG A 244 -18.74 -39.75 -16.25
N ILE A 245 -18.52 -39.39 -14.98
CA ILE A 245 -19.05 -40.18 -13.86
C ILE A 245 -20.58 -40.08 -13.77
N ASN A 246 -21.14 -38.91 -14.09
CA ASN A 246 -22.60 -38.69 -14.09
C ASN A 246 -23.29 -39.53 -15.17
N GLN A 247 -22.71 -39.59 -16.38
CA GLN A 247 -23.20 -40.44 -17.47
C GLN A 247 -23.12 -41.93 -17.09
N ARG A 248 -21.96 -42.37 -16.56
CA ARG A 248 -21.79 -43.75 -16.10
C ARG A 248 -22.78 -44.13 -15.01
N LEU A 249 -23.04 -43.24 -14.05
CA LEU A 249 -24.03 -43.44 -13.00
C LEU A 249 -25.45 -43.58 -13.60
N PHE A 250 -25.82 -42.71 -14.54
CA PHE A 250 -27.12 -42.77 -15.23
C PHE A 250 -27.32 -44.08 -16.00
N GLU A 251 -26.31 -44.51 -16.77
CA GLU A 251 -26.35 -45.76 -17.53
C GLU A 251 -26.49 -46.99 -16.62
N ASN A 252 -25.75 -47.06 -15.52
CA ASN A 252 -25.82 -48.18 -14.57
C ASN A 252 -27.15 -48.23 -13.81
N ILE A 253 -27.75 -47.08 -13.49
CA ILE A 253 -29.09 -47.02 -12.90
C ILE A 253 -30.14 -47.58 -13.88
N ASN A 254 -30.07 -47.19 -15.16
CA ASN A 254 -31.02 -47.66 -16.17
C ASN A 254 -30.81 -49.13 -16.55
N ALA A 255 -29.58 -49.64 -16.45
CA ALA A 255 -29.25 -51.04 -16.68
C ALA A 255 -29.63 -51.96 -15.49
N GLY A 256 -30.10 -51.41 -14.36
CA GLY A 256 -30.49 -52.19 -13.19
C GLY A 256 -29.29 -52.77 -12.42
N ALA A 257 -28.16 -52.06 -12.37
CA ALA A 257 -26.98 -52.50 -11.63
C ALA A 257 -27.23 -52.63 -10.11
N PRO A 258 -26.49 -53.49 -9.39
CA PRO A 258 -26.58 -53.61 -7.94
C PRO A 258 -26.38 -52.29 -7.20
N GLU A 259 -27.09 -52.09 -6.08
CA GLU A 259 -27.06 -50.84 -5.30
C GLU A 259 -25.65 -50.45 -4.84
N VAL A 260 -24.80 -51.41 -4.46
CA VAL A 260 -23.42 -51.16 -4.04
C VAL A 260 -22.62 -50.41 -5.11
N ILE A 261 -22.76 -50.80 -6.37
CA ILE A 261 -22.06 -50.16 -7.50
C ILE A 261 -22.61 -48.74 -7.72
N ILE A 262 -23.92 -48.56 -7.57
CA ILE A 262 -24.57 -47.25 -7.71
C ILE A 262 -24.10 -46.31 -6.60
N GLU A 263 -23.99 -46.80 -5.35
CA GLU A 263 -23.48 -46.05 -4.21
C GLU A 263 -22.02 -45.63 -4.41
N ASP A 264 -21.15 -46.54 -4.85
CA ASP A 264 -19.74 -46.23 -5.13
C ASP A 264 -19.59 -45.16 -6.21
N LEU A 265 -20.36 -45.27 -7.31
CA LEU A 265 -20.37 -44.27 -8.38
C LEU A 265 -20.94 -42.93 -7.91
N TRP A 266 -21.92 -42.94 -6.99
CA TRP A 266 -22.48 -41.73 -6.40
C TRP A 266 -21.49 -41.04 -5.45
N GLU A 267 -20.75 -41.79 -4.62
CA GLU A 267 -19.67 -41.23 -3.81
C GLU A 267 -18.57 -40.63 -4.67
N LEU A 268 -18.22 -41.27 -5.77
CA LEU A 268 -17.25 -40.73 -6.73
C LEU A 268 -17.77 -39.44 -7.39
N LEU A 269 -19.06 -39.37 -7.75
CA LEU A 269 -19.67 -38.12 -8.22
C LEU A 269 -19.61 -37.02 -7.15
N GLN A 270 -19.92 -37.34 -5.88
CA GLN A 270 -19.78 -36.41 -4.75
C GLN A 270 -18.33 -35.92 -4.60
N TYR A 271 -17.34 -36.80 -4.75
CA TYR A 271 -15.92 -36.43 -4.76
C TYR A 271 -15.59 -35.43 -5.88
N HIS A 272 -16.00 -35.71 -7.12
CA HIS A 272 -15.69 -34.85 -8.26
C HIS A 272 -16.35 -33.47 -8.15
N VAL A 273 -17.62 -33.40 -7.71
CA VAL A 273 -18.31 -32.13 -7.48
C VAL A 273 -17.68 -31.36 -6.30
N THR A 274 -17.30 -32.06 -5.22
CA THR A 274 -16.65 -31.44 -4.06
C THR A 274 -15.35 -30.75 -4.46
N THR A 275 -14.47 -31.49 -5.17
CA THR A 275 -13.16 -30.99 -5.60
C THR A 275 -13.27 -29.90 -6.68
N PHE A 276 -14.35 -29.88 -7.48
CA PHE A 276 -14.65 -28.77 -8.40
C PHE A 276 -14.97 -27.44 -7.69
N PHE A 277 -15.70 -27.47 -6.58
CA PHE A 277 -15.93 -26.26 -5.78
C PHE A 277 -14.71 -25.89 -4.93
N ASP A 278 -14.08 -26.89 -4.30
CA ASP A 278 -12.94 -26.69 -3.41
C ASP A 278 -12.03 -27.93 -3.40
N ASN A 279 -10.82 -27.77 -3.92
CA ASN A 279 -9.82 -28.84 -3.99
C ASN A 279 -8.91 -28.89 -2.75
N GLU A 280 -9.01 -27.93 -1.82
CA GLU A 280 -8.22 -27.87 -0.57
C GLU A 280 -8.97 -28.45 0.64
N VAL A 281 -10.04 -29.21 0.42
CA VAL A 281 -10.87 -29.76 1.51
C VAL A 281 -10.08 -30.79 2.31
N THR A 282 -10.05 -30.64 3.63
CA THR A 282 -9.39 -31.60 4.54
C THR A 282 -10.01 -32.99 4.43
N GLN A 283 -9.20 -34.04 4.45
CA GLN A 283 -9.62 -35.45 4.35
C GLN A 283 -10.13 -35.89 2.97
N VAL A 284 -10.09 -35.01 1.97
CA VAL A 284 -10.38 -35.35 0.57
C VAL A 284 -9.07 -35.33 -0.22
N PRO A 285 -8.73 -36.38 -0.99
CA PRO A 285 -7.50 -36.37 -1.79
C PRO A 285 -7.60 -35.30 -2.89
N PRO A 286 -6.61 -34.40 -3.02
CA PRO A 286 -6.67 -33.33 -4.01
C PRO A 286 -6.64 -33.92 -5.42
N ALA A 287 -7.55 -33.45 -6.27
CA ALA A 287 -7.56 -33.78 -7.68
C ALA A 287 -6.31 -33.18 -8.35
N ARG A 288 -5.58 -34.00 -9.10
CA ARG A 288 -4.33 -33.65 -9.76
C ARG A 288 -4.42 -33.90 -11.25
N HIS A 289 -3.65 -33.12 -12.01
CA HIS A 289 -3.37 -33.42 -13.40
C HIS A 289 -2.52 -34.69 -13.52
N ARG A 290 -2.41 -35.28 -14.71
CA ARG A 290 -1.52 -36.43 -14.98
C ARG A 290 -0.05 -36.14 -14.67
N SER A 291 0.34 -34.87 -14.66
CA SER A 291 1.68 -34.39 -14.28
C SER A 291 1.92 -34.37 -12.76
N GLY A 292 0.90 -34.66 -11.95
CA GLY A 292 0.98 -34.62 -10.48
C GLY A 292 0.69 -33.25 -9.87
N GLN A 293 0.55 -32.19 -10.67
CA GLN A 293 0.19 -30.85 -10.17
C GLN A 293 -1.28 -30.82 -9.70
N PRO A 294 -1.59 -30.25 -8.52
CA PRO A 294 -2.99 -30.08 -8.08
C PRO A 294 -3.74 -29.08 -8.97
N LEU A 295 -5.00 -29.40 -9.27
CA LEU A 295 -5.86 -28.55 -10.09
C LEU A 295 -6.34 -27.33 -9.31
N LYS A 296 -6.30 -26.14 -9.93
CA LYS A 296 -6.79 -24.90 -9.34
C LYS A 296 -8.27 -24.66 -9.67
N THR A 297 -9.14 -25.05 -8.74
CA THR A 297 -10.60 -24.97 -8.91
C THR A 297 -11.20 -23.66 -8.37
N LEU A 298 -12.54 -23.58 -8.24
CA LEU A 298 -13.26 -22.31 -8.02
C LEU A 298 -12.80 -21.55 -6.77
N THR A 299 -12.67 -22.22 -5.63
CA THR A 299 -12.28 -21.56 -4.36
C THR A 299 -10.88 -20.94 -4.46
N GLU A 300 -9.91 -21.64 -5.04
CA GLU A 300 -8.53 -21.16 -5.17
C GLU A 300 -8.40 -19.97 -6.11
N ARG A 301 -9.17 -19.97 -7.22
CA ARG A 301 -9.24 -18.84 -8.16
C ARG A 301 -9.75 -17.56 -7.51
N ILE A 302 -10.54 -17.67 -6.44
CA ILE A 302 -11.14 -16.53 -5.74
C ILE A 302 -10.30 -16.08 -4.55
N LYS A 303 -9.91 -17.01 -3.67
CA LYS A 303 -9.33 -16.75 -2.33
C LYS A 303 -7.83 -16.39 -2.36
N SER A 304 -7.08 -16.93 -3.32
CA SER A 304 -5.61 -16.85 -3.31
C SER A 304 -5.07 -15.41 -3.44
N LYS A 305 -3.78 -15.20 -3.15
CA LYS A 305 -3.12 -13.89 -3.32
C LYS A 305 -3.15 -13.42 -4.77
N GLU A 306 -2.98 -14.36 -5.70
CA GLU A 306 -3.11 -14.17 -7.15
C GLU A 306 -4.56 -14.41 -7.64
N GLY A 307 -5.50 -14.58 -6.70
CA GLY A 307 -6.91 -14.79 -7.01
C GLY A 307 -7.58 -13.53 -7.53
N ARG A 308 -8.78 -13.71 -8.11
CA ARG A 308 -9.52 -12.68 -8.82
C ARG A 308 -9.76 -11.41 -7.99
N PHE A 309 -10.11 -11.54 -6.71
CA PHE A 309 -10.37 -10.36 -5.87
C PHE A 309 -9.13 -9.51 -5.66
N ARG A 310 -7.98 -10.11 -5.32
CA ARG A 310 -6.77 -9.36 -4.97
C ARG A 310 -6.00 -8.88 -6.21
N HIS A 311 -5.92 -9.72 -7.24
CA HIS A 311 -5.05 -9.48 -8.38
C HIS A 311 -5.76 -8.84 -9.58
N ASN A 312 -7.09 -9.02 -9.72
CA ASN A 312 -7.84 -8.52 -10.88
C ASN A 312 -8.92 -7.49 -10.52
N LEU A 313 -9.38 -7.42 -9.27
CA LEU A 313 -10.43 -6.45 -8.88
C LEU A 313 -9.85 -5.31 -8.04
N ALA A 314 -9.27 -5.62 -6.88
CA ALA A 314 -8.72 -4.62 -5.97
C ALA A 314 -7.45 -3.95 -6.52
N GLY A 315 -6.64 -4.69 -7.26
CA GLY A 315 -5.50 -4.17 -8.02
C GLY A 315 -5.61 -4.61 -9.48
N LYS A 316 -5.21 -3.75 -10.41
CA LYS A 316 -5.13 -4.06 -11.84
C LYS A 316 -3.85 -3.44 -12.40
N ARG A 317 -3.35 -4.01 -13.49
CA ARG A 317 -2.38 -3.31 -14.34
C ARG A 317 -3.12 -2.24 -15.12
N VAL A 318 -2.52 -1.06 -15.21
CA VAL A 318 -3.08 0.10 -15.88
C VAL A 318 -2.28 0.42 -17.13
N ASN A 319 -2.95 0.98 -18.14
CA ASN A 319 -2.32 1.52 -19.34
C ASN A 319 -1.83 2.95 -19.07
N TYR A 320 -1.14 3.55 -20.06
CA TYR A 320 -0.63 4.93 -20.00
C TYR A 320 0.24 5.21 -18.77
N ALA A 321 1.14 4.26 -18.50
CA ALA A 321 2.10 4.33 -17.42
C ALA A 321 3.51 4.02 -17.92
N ALA A 322 4.51 4.62 -17.30
CA ALA A 322 5.92 4.37 -17.57
C ALA A 322 6.70 4.20 -16.25
N ARG A 323 7.81 3.48 -16.30
CA ARG A 323 8.70 3.24 -15.16
C ARG A 323 10.15 3.34 -15.63
N THR A 324 10.96 4.12 -14.93
CA THR A 324 12.41 4.20 -15.18
C THR A 324 13.12 4.71 -13.91
N VAL A 325 14.45 4.66 -13.94
CA VAL A 325 15.35 5.16 -12.89
C VAL A 325 15.18 6.68 -12.75
N ILE A 326 15.30 7.19 -11.51
CA ILE A 326 15.28 8.62 -11.23
C ILE A 326 16.70 9.21 -11.16
N SER A 327 16.80 10.50 -11.47
CA SER A 327 18.05 11.27 -11.42
C SER A 327 17.80 12.67 -10.85
N PRO A 328 18.76 13.25 -10.10
CA PRO A 328 18.58 14.56 -9.50
C PRO A 328 18.71 15.67 -10.55
N ASP A 329 17.81 16.65 -10.52
CA ASP A 329 17.93 17.88 -11.31
C ASP A 329 17.46 19.10 -10.48
N PRO A 330 18.38 19.86 -9.86
CA PRO A 330 18.03 20.99 -9.00
C PRO A 330 17.50 22.21 -9.78
N LYS A 331 17.62 22.22 -11.12
CA LYS A 331 17.12 23.31 -11.96
C LYS A 331 15.64 23.19 -12.28
N LEU A 332 15.04 22.02 -12.09
CA LEU A 332 13.60 21.84 -12.17
C LEU A 332 12.89 22.52 -11.00
N LYS A 333 11.67 23.01 -11.24
CA LYS A 333 10.79 23.43 -10.15
C LYS A 333 10.34 22.23 -9.32
N PHE A 334 9.86 22.47 -8.11
CA PHE A 334 9.51 21.39 -7.19
C PHE A 334 8.27 20.61 -7.63
N ASN A 335 7.38 21.26 -8.36
CA ASN A 335 6.19 20.68 -8.95
C ASN A 335 6.43 20.13 -10.36
N GLU A 336 7.66 20.20 -10.89
CA GLU A 336 7.99 19.69 -12.22
C GLU A 336 8.69 18.33 -12.14
N VAL A 337 8.38 17.47 -13.10
CA VAL A 337 9.09 16.20 -13.32
C VAL A 337 9.66 16.17 -14.73
N GLY A 338 10.96 15.93 -14.82
CA GLY A 338 11.64 15.76 -16.09
C GLY A 338 11.34 14.39 -16.69
N ILE A 339 10.80 14.34 -17.91
CA ILE A 339 10.52 13.08 -18.60
C ILE A 339 11.39 12.94 -19.87
N PRO A 340 11.85 11.71 -20.19
CA PRO A 340 12.52 11.44 -21.44
C PRO A 340 11.62 11.70 -22.65
N LYS A 341 12.19 12.27 -23.72
CA LYS A 341 11.52 12.43 -25.02
C LYS A 341 10.88 11.13 -25.54
N ILE A 342 11.53 9.98 -25.33
CA ILE A 342 11.00 8.67 -25.74
C ILE A 342 9.67 8.35 -25.04
N VAL A 343 9.59 8.60 -23.73
CA VAL A 343 8.37 8.40 -22.94
C VAL A 343 7.30 9.41 -23.36
N ALA A 344 7.69 10.65 -23.65
CA ALA A 344 6.78 11.70 -24.09
C ALA A 344 6.11 11.40 -25.45
N MET A 345 6.79 10.71 -26.35
CA MET A 345 6.27 10.33 -27.66
C MET A 345 5.39 9.06 -27.63
N GLU A 346 5.68 8.13 -26.70
CA GLU A 346 4.91 6.89 -26.57
C GLU A 346 3.60 7.11 -25.78
N LEU A 347 3.68 7.83 -24.66
CA LEU A 347 2.51 8.20 -23.88
C LEU A 347 1.79 9.38 -24.53
N THR A 348 0.47 9.31 -24.59
CA THR A 348 -0.35 10.33 -25.23
C THR A 348 -1.46 10.84 -24.32
N ILE A 349 -1.93 12.03 -24.64
CA ILE A 349 -3.11 12.66 -24.04
C ILE A 349 -4.19 12.78 -25.11
N PRO A 350 -5.40 12.26 -24.87
CA PRO A 350 -6.53 12.47 -25.75
C PRO A 350 -7.02 13.90 -25.54
N GLU A 351 -6.91 14.70 -26.58
CA GLU A 351 -7.37 16.08 -26.58
C GLU A 351 -8.51 16.26 -27.56
N ARG A 352 -9.64 16.74 -27.06
CA ARG A 352 -10.82 16.98 -27.89
C ARG A 352 -10.61 18.21 -28.76
N VAL A 353 -10.85 18.07 -30.05
CA VAL A 353 -10.80 19.18 -31.00
C VAL A 353 -11.97 20.11 -30.75
N THR A 354 -11.63 21.38 -30.55
CA THR A 354 -12.49 22.54 -30.36
C THR A 354 -12.02 23.65 -31.30
N GLU A 355 -12.77 24.73 -31.38
CA GLU A 355 -12.43 25.87 -32.23
C GLU A 355 -11.11 26.55 -31.81
N TRP A 356 -10.75 26.50 -30.52
CA TRP A 356 -9.55 27.14 -29.98
C TRP A 356 -8.27 26.34 -30.27
N ASN A 357 -8.32 25.01 -30.20
CA ASN A 357 -7.13 24.16 -30.30
C ASN A 357 -6.91 23.51 -31.67
N ILE A 358 -7.88 23.56 -32.58
CA ILE A 358 -7.79 22.90 -33.89
C ILE A 358 -6.53 23.29 -34.67
N LYS A 359 -6.10 24.56 -34.60
CA LYS A 359 -4.94 25.06 -35.35
C LYS A 359 -3.63 24.38 -34.94
N TYR A 360 -3.41 24.16 -33.64
CA TYR A 360 -2.18 23.49 -33.19
C TYR A 360 -2.29 21.97 -33.26
N LEU A 361 -3.48 21.39 -33.05
CA LEU A 361 -3.69 19.96 -33.23
C LEU A 361 -3.43 19.52 -34.68
N LYS A 362 -3.80 20.35 -35.67
CA LYS A 362 -3.41 20.12 -37.07
C LYS A 362 -1.89 20.07 -37.24
N LYS A 363 -1.13 20.98 -36.61
CA LYS A 363 0.34 20.95 -36.66
C LYS A 363 0.92 19.66 -36.07
N PHE A 364 0.34 19.11 -35.00
CA PHE A 364 0.82 17.85 -34.42
C PHE A 364 0.54 16.65 -35.31
N ILE A 365 -0.60 16.63 -36.00
CA ILE A 365 -0.91 15.60 -37.00
C ILE A 365 0.04 15.72 -38.21
N GLU A 366 0.34 16.94 -38.63
CA GLU A 366 1.29 17.24 -39.72
C GLU A 366 2.70 16.73 -39.39
N GLN A 367 3.17 16.93 -38.16
CA GLN A 367 4.47 16.41 -37.69
C GLN A 367 4.50 14.88 -37.57
N GLY A 368 3.34 14.25 -37.35
CA GLY A 368 3.18 12.80 -37.25
C GLY A 368 3.72 12.19 -35.95
N PRO A 369 3.86 10.86 -35.87
CA PRO A 369 4.24 10.16 -34.64
C PRO A 369 5.74 10.17 -34.33
N HIS A 370 6.59 10.43 -35.33
CA HIS A 370 8.05 10.33 -35.21
C HIS A 370 8.74 11.64 -34.80
N ASN A 371 8.09 12.78 -35.04
CA ASN A 371 8.61 14.08 -34.66
C ASN A 371 7.92 14.57 -33.39
N TYR A 372 8.66 15.34 -32.59
CA TYR A 372 8.17 15.90 -31.33
C TYR A 372 8.14 17.42 -31.43
N PRO A 373 7.04 18.09 -31.05
CA PRO A 373 5.77 17.52 -30.56
C PRO A 373 4.82 17.04 -31.68
N GLY A 374 4.39 15.77 -31.62
CA GLY A 374 3.53 15.15 -32.64
C GLY A 374 2.28 14.46 -32.07
N ALA A 375 1.67 13.58 -32.87
CA ALA A 375 0.49 12.80 -32.49
C ALA A 375 0.52 11.39 -33.08
N ASN A 376 -0.09 10.43 -32.38
CA ASN A 376 -0.07 9.01 -32.76
C ASN A 376 -1.39 8.52 -33.36
N TYR A 377 -2.52 9.00 -32.83
CA TYR A 377 -3.84 8.52 -33.23
C TYR A 377 -4.87 9.64 -33.29
N VAL A 378 -5.89 9.45 -34.12
CA VAL A 378 -7.10 10.29 -34.17
C VAL A 378 -8.32 9.40 -33.99
N LEU A 379 -9.18 9.74 -33.04
CA LEU A 379 -10.47 9.10 -32.83
C LEU A 379 -11.55 9.98 -33.46
N ARG A 380 -12.33 9.36 -34.35
CA ARG A 380 -13.51 10.00 -34.94
C ARG A 380 -14.69 9.99 -33.96
N PRO A 381 -15.69 10.88 -34.15
CA PRO A 381 -16.94 10.84 -33.39
C PRO A 381 -17.65 9.47 -33.42
N ASP A 382 -17.45 8.69 -34.49
CA ASP A 382 -17.97 7.32 -34.65
C ASP A 382 -17.30 6.28 -33.73
N GLY A 383 -16.29 6.69 -32.93
CA GLY A 383 -15.51 5.80 -32.06
C GLY A 383 -14.41 5.00 -32.75
N LYS A 384 -14.27 5.13 -34.08
CA LYS A 384 -13.16 4.50 -34.82
C LYS A 384 -11.84 5.24 -34.58
N LYS A 385 -10.84 4.50 -34.10
CA LYS A 385 -9.47 4.97 -33.89
C LYS A 385 -8.65 4.75 -35.17
N LYS A 386 -8.15 5.82 -35.78
CA LYS A 386 -7.21 5.78 -36.92
C LYS A 386 -5.80 6.08 -36.42
N LYS A 387 -4.82 5.30 -36.86
CA LYS A 387 -3.39 5.56 -36.63
C LYS A 387 -2.90 6.58 -37.65
N ILE A 388 -2.08 7.54 -37.22
CA ILE A 388 -1.47 8.52 -38.12
C ILE A 388 -0.26 7.85 -38.80
N THR A 389 -0.34 7.72 -40.11
CA THR A 389 0.73 7.26 -41.02
C THR A 389 0.94 8.30 -42.11
N ASP A 390 2.03 8.21 -42.87
CA ASP A 390 2.30 9.18 -43.94
C ASP A 390 1.16 9.22 -44.98
N GLU A 391 0.57 8.08 -45.32
CA GLU A 391 -0.57 7.97 -46.24
C GLU A 391 -1.87 8.57 -45.70
N THR A 392 -2.11 8.47 -44.38
CA THR A 392 -3.38 8.91 -43.77
C THR A 392 -3.35 10.35 -43.29
N ARG A 393 -2.15 10.97 -43.23
CA ARG A 393 -1.93 12.30 -42.68
C ARG A 393 -2.73 13.38 -43.42
N GLU A 394 -2.61 13.44 -44.75
CA GLU A 394 -3.31 14.45 -45.57
C GLU A 394 -4.83 14.34 -45.41
N GLN A 395 -5.36 13.11 -45.51
CA GLN A 395 -6.79 12.85 -45.29
C GLN A 395 -7.25 13.32 -43.91
N LEU A 396 -6.50 13.03 -42.85
CA LEU A 396 -6.88 13.41 -41.49
C LEU A 396 -6.85 14.93 -41.27
N LEU A 397 -5.97 15.67 -41.95
CA LEU A 397 -5.87 17.13 -41.84
C LEU A 397 -7.08 17.85 -42.45
N GLU A 398 -7.63 17.28 -43.54
CA GLU A 398 -8.86 17.77 -44.18
C GLU A 398 -10.11 17.41 -43.37
N GLU A 399 -10.17 16.19 -42.85
CA GLU A 399 -11.32 15.68 -42.11
C GLU A 399 -11.46 16.25 -40.69
N LEU A 400 -10.39 16.80 -40.12
CA LEU A 400 -10.38 17.24 -38.72
C LEU A 400 -11.40 18.37 -38.47
N GLN A 401 -12.40 18.08 -37.64
CA GLN A 401 -13.46 19.00 -37.26
C GLN A 401 -13.68 18.97 -35.74
N PRO A 402 -14.34 19.99 -35.15
CA PRO A 402 -14.73 19.97 -33.74
C PRO A 402 -15.50 18.69 -33.39
N GLY A 403 -15.14 18.08 -32.27
CA GLY A 403 -15.72 16.79 -31.81
C GLY A 403 -14.85 15.56 -32.08
N PHE A 404 -13.82 15.66 -32.92
CA PHE A 404 -12.76 14.65 -33.02
C PHE A 404 -11.88 14.66 -31.76
N ILE A 405 -11.13 13.59 -31.53
CA ILE A 405 -10.15 13.51 -30.44
C ILE A 405 -8.79 13.15 -31.03
N VAL A 406 -7.75 13.90 -30.69
CA VAL A 406 -6.37 13.65 -31.13
C VAL A 406 -5.56 13.17 -29.95
N GLU A 407 -4.92 12.02 -30.06
CA GLU A 407 -3.96 11.51 -29.08
C GLU A 407 -2.57 12.07 -29.38
N ARG A 408 -2.28 13.24 -28.80
CA ARG A 408 -0.99 13.94 -28.96
C ARG A 408 0.06 13.47 -27.96
N HIS A 409 1.32 13.67 -28.28
CA HIS A 409 2.46 13.45 -27.37
C HIS A 409 2.36 14.33 -26.11
N LEU A 410 3.06 13.92 -25.05
CA LEU A 410 3.18 14.71 -23.82
C LEU A 410 4.00 15.98 -24.06
N MET A 411 3.54 17.09 -23.51
CA MET A 411 4.16 18.40 -23.63
C MET A 411 4.50 18.99 -22.26
N ASP A 412 5.34 20.01 -22.28
CA ASP A 412 5.64 20.80 -21.09
C ASP A 412 4.35 21.37 -20.49
N GLY A 413 4.17 21.19 -19.18
CA GLY A 413 2.99 21.65 -18.44
C GLY A 413 1.83 20.64 -18.37
N ASP A 414 1.94 19.50 -19.04
CA ASP A 414 0.94 18.43 -18.89
C ASP A 414 0.98 17.83 -17.46
N THR A 415 -0.21 17.46 -16.98
CA THR A 415 -0.43 16.92 -15.63
C THR A 415 -0.09 15.42 -15.62
N ALA A 416 0.83 15.02 -14.74
CA ALA A 416 1.20 13.62 -14.53
C ALA A 416 1.16 13.23 -13.05
N ILE A 417 0.84 11.98 -12.77
CA ILE A 417 0.85 11.43 -11.42
C ILE A 417 2.14 10.62 -11.25
N PHE A 418 2.96 11.03 -10.28
CA PHE A 418 4.25 10.42 -10.01
C PHE A 418 4.23 9.67 -8.68
N ASN A 419 4.74 8.44 -8.69
CA ASN A 419 4.59 7.48 -7.60
C ASN A 419 5.88 6.70 -7.35
N ARG A 420 6.29 6.59 -6.08
CA ARG A 420 7.31 5.62 -5.63
C ARG A 420 6.67 4.51 -4.82
N GLN A 421 7.00 3.27 -5.19
CA GLN A 421 6.61 2.09 -4.43
C GLN A 421 7.73 1.72 -3.44
N PRO A 422 7.41 1.28 -2.20
CA PRO A 422 6.07 1.10 -1.64
C PRO A 422 5.39 2.41 -1.25
N SER A 423 4.09 2.54 -1.52
CA SER A 423 3.31 3.72 -1.15
C SER A 423 2.86 3.62 0.31
N LEU A 424 3.59 4.28 1.22
CA LEU A 424 3.36 4.20 2.67
C LEU A 424 2.29 5.18 3.16
N HIS A 425 2.16 6.32 2.49
CA HIS A 425 1.20 7.37 2.79
C HIS A 425 0.75 8.05 1.50
N ARG A 426 -0.30 8.87 1.58
CA ARG A 426 -0.88 9.51 0.38
C ARG A 426 0.14 10.34 -0.42
N MET A 427 1.12 10.95 0.24
CA MET A 427 2.16 11.76 -0.44
C MET A 427 3.20 10.93 -1.22
N SER A 428 3.18 9.60 -1.11
CA SER A 428 3.99 8.75 -1.98
C SER A 428 3.47 8.73 -3.43
N ILE A 429 2.29 9.34 -3.67
CA ILE A 429 1.71 9.60 -4.99
C ILE A 429 1.27 11.07 -5.06
N MET A 430 1.89 11.86 -5.93
CA MET A 430 1.56 13.28 -6.09
C MET A 430 1.53 13.65 -7.56
N CYS A 431 0.87 14.75 -7.88
CA CYS A 431 0.79 15.29 -9.21
C CYS A 431 1.94 16.28 -9.47
N HIS A 432 2.60 16.07 -10.61
CA HIS A 432 3.67 16.92 -11.14
C HIS A 432 3.29 17.43 -12.53
N LYS A 433 3.93 18.52 -12.93
CA LYS A 433 3.90 19.09 -14.27
C LYS A 433 5.07 18.53 -15.07
N ILE A 434 4.78 18.08 -16.28
CA ILE A 434 5.78 17.48 -17.16
C ILE A 434 6.73 18.56 -17.66
N LYS A 435 8.03 18.22 -17.70
CA LYS A 435 9.06 18.91 -18.46
C LYS A 435 9.78 17.91 -19.34
N VAL A 436 9.69 18.03 -20.66
CA VAL A 436 10.31 17.09 -21.58
C VAL A 436 11.79 17.43 -21.77
N LEU A 437 12.65 16.48 -21.42
CA LEU A 437 14.10 16.65 -21.43
C LEU A 437 14.78 15.50 -22.19
N PRO A 438 15.99 15.73 -22.74
CA PRO A 438 16.78 14.66 -23.33
C PRO A 438 17.26 13.67 -22.25
N GLY A 439 17.43 12.41 -22.61
CA GLY A 439 17.90 11.36 -21.70
C GLY A 439 16.96 10.15 -21.64
N ARG A 440 17.10 9.33 -20.60
CA ARG A 440 16.33 8.08 -20.39
C ARG A 440 15.80 7.88 -18.96
N SER A 441 16.19 8.75 -18.02
CA SER A 441 15.73 8.75 -16.63
C SER A 441 14.62 9.76 -16.40
N PHE A 442 13.82 9.54 -15.35
CA PHE A 442 12.99 10.61 -14.81
C PHE A 442 13.87 11.56 -14.00
N ARG A 443 13.67 12.86 -14.13
CA ARG A 443 14.42 13.85 -13.36
C ARG A 443 13.53 14.47 -12.30
N LEU A 444 14.06 14.55 -11.09
CA LEU A 444 13.33 15.04 -9.93
C LEU A 444 14.18 16.07 -9.20
N ASN A 445 13.53 17.11 -8.66
CA ASN A 445 14.21 18.03 -7.77
C ASN A 445 14.66 17.28 -6.49
N PRO A 446 15.93 17.38 -6.05
CA PRO A 446 16.39 16.67 -4.85
C PRO A 446 15.58 16.97 -3.58
N ASN A 447 15.00 18.16 -3.42
CA ASN A 447 14.19 18.47 -2.22
C ASN A 447 12.86 17.72 -2.14
N ILE A 448 12.33 17.22 -3.27
CA ILE A 448 11.04 16.53 -3.30
C ILE A 448 11.19 15.01 -3.15
N THR A 449 12.39 14.53 -2.86
CA THR A 449 12.63 13.10 -2.62
C THR A 449 12.05 12.62 -1.29
N THR A 450 11.98 13.49 -0.28
CA THR A 450 11.56 13.07 1.06
C THR A 450 10.12 12.54 1.14
N PRO A 451 9.10 13.20 0.55
CA PRO A 451 7.75 12.62 0.48
C PRO A 451 7.70 11.25 -0.21
N TYR A 452 8.60 10.98 -1.15
CA TYR A 452 8.69 9.67 -1.81
C TYR A 452 9.59 8.69 -1.04
N ASN A 453 10.32 9.16 -0.03
CA ASN A 453 11.42 8.46 0.62
C ASN A 453 12.45 7.94 -0.39
N ALA A 454 12.66 8.69 -1.48
CA ALA A 454 13.47 8.28 -2.63
C ALA A 454 14.94 8.67 -2.47
N ASP A 455 15.83 7.89 -3.06
CA ASP A 455 17.24 8.23 -3.22
C ASP A 455 17.66 8.07 -4.69
N PHE A 456 18.95 8.25 -4.98
CA PHE A 456 19.48 8.27 -6.35
C PHE A 456 20.53 7.17 -6.56
N ASP A 457 20.45 6.05 -5.84
CA ASP A 457 21.40 4.93 -5.94
C ASP A 457 21.00 3.86 -6.98
N GLY A 458 19.86 4.05 -7.65
CA GLY A 458 19.27 3.10 -8.60
C GLY A 458 17.75 3.01 -8.50
N ASP A 459 17.14 3.74 -7.58
CA ASP A 459 15.70 3.85 -7.38
C ASP A 459 14.92 4.13 -8.68
N GLU A 460 13.80 3.40 -8.84
CA GLU A 460 12.89 3.53 -9.98
C GLU A 460 11.52 4.05 -9.51
N MET A 461 10.94 4.96 -10.29
CA MET A 461 9.61 5.51 -10.01
C MET A 461 8.66 5.31 -11.17
N ASN A 462 7.36 5.35 -10.87
CA ASN A 462 6.28 5.17 -11.83
C ASN A 462 5.66 6.53 -12.17
N LEU A 463 5.36 6.71 -13.45
CA LEU A 463 4.63 7.84 -14.01
C LEU A 463 3.30 7.34 -14.58
N HIS A 464 2.21 8.01 -14.27
CA HIS A 464 0.88 7.71 -14.79
C HIS A 464 0.27 8.98 -15.40
N ILE A 465 -0.35 8.84 -16.57
CA ILE A 465 -0.96 9.97 -17.30
C ILE A 465 -2.49 9.86 -17.27
N PRO A 466 -3.19 10.72 -16.52
CA PRO A 466 -4.64 10.74 -16.51
C PRO A 466 -5.21 11.12 -17.90
N GLN A 467 -6.10 10.28 -18.41
CA GLN A 467 -6.62 10.40 -19.79
C GLN A 467 -7.86 11.30 -19.88
N ASN A 468 -8.75 11.25 -18.90
CA ASN A 468 -9.97 12.07 -18.90
C ASN A 468 -9.68 13.48 -18.37
N GLU A 469 -10.39 14.48 -18.89
CA GLU A 469 -10.30 15.87 -18.44
C GLU A 469 -10.61 16.01 -16.94
N GLU A 470 -11.67 15.35 -16.46
CA GLU A 470 -12.07 15.37 -15.05
C GLU A 470 -10.94 14.86 -14.14
N SER A 471 -10.31 13.73 -14.51
CA SER A 471 -9.21 13.15 -13.73
C SER A 471 -7.95 14.01 -13.77
N ARG A 472 -7.68 14.70 -14.89
CA ARG A 472 -6.57 15.67 -14.98
C ARG A 472 -6.82 16.86 -14.06
N ALA A 473 -8.02 17.45 -14.13
CA ALA A 473 -8.42 18.57 -13.27
C ALA A 473 -8.40 18.19 -11.78
N GLU A 474 -8.92 17.01 -11.42
CA GLU A 474 -8.91 16.53 -10.04
C GLU A 474 -7.47 16.34 -9.52
N ALA A 475 -6.60 15.70 -10.30
CA ALA A 475 -5.19 15.53 -9.94
C ALA A 475 -4.46 16.88 -9.81
N GLU A 476 -4.76 17.82 -10.69
CA GLU A 476 -4.16 19.14 -10.69
C GLU A 476 -4.60 19.98 -9.47
N ILE A 477 -5.87 19.92 -9.08
CA ILE A 477 -6.39 20.73 -7.97
C ILE A 477 -6.04 20.10 -6.61
N LEU A 478 -6.15 18.77 -6.49
CA LEU A 478 -6.08 18.10 -5.17
C LEU A 478 -4.75 17.42 -4.89
N MET A 479 -3.94 17.10 -5.89
CA MET A 479 -2.73 16.28 -5.73
C MET A 479 -1.43 16.99 -6.06
N GLN A 480 -1.45 18.27 -6.46
CA GLN A 480 -0.25 19.04 -6.77
C GLN A 480 0.72 19.09 -5.58
N VAL A 481 2.03 19.04 -5.88
CA VAL A 481 3.10 19.10 -4.88
C VAL A 481 2.94 20.29 -3.91
N GLN A 482 2.61 21.48 -4.42
CA GLN A 482 2.48 22.69 -3.59
C GLN A 482 1.37 22.60 -2.53
N SER A 483 0.32 21.81 -2.77
CA SER A 483 -0.78 21.60 -1.81
C SER A 483 -0.44 20.59 -0.72
N HIS A 484 0.68 19.88 -0.84
CA HIS A 484 1.12 18.85 0.10
C HIS A 484 2.50 19.17 0.71
N ILE A 485 2.81 20.45 0.99
CA ILE A 485 4.04 20.79 1.73
C ILE A 485 3.96 20.33 3.20
N ILE A 486 2.76 20.33 3.78
CA ILE A 486 2.51 19.98 5.19
C ILE A 486 2.01 18.53 5.30
N SER A 487 2.63 17.75 6.19
CA SER A 487 2.27 16.37 6.46
C SER A 487 0.99 16.26 7.30
N PRO A 488 0.01 15.43 6.88
CA PRO A 488 -1.19 15.16 7.68
C PRO A 488 -0.93 14.41 8.99
N LYS A 489 0.26 13.81 9.15
CA LYS A 489 0.61 13.02 10.34
C LYS A 489 0.76 13.89 11.59
N ASN A 490 1.41 15.04 11.44
CA ASN A 490 1.86 15.88 12.56
C ASN A 490 1.68 17.38 12.32
N GLY A 491 1.21 17.80 11.14
CA GLY A 491 1.07 19.22 10.79
C GLY A 491 2.42 19.90 10.61
N LEU A 492 3.49 19.16 10.35
CA LEU A 492 4.83 19.66 10.10
C LEU A 492 5.14 19.63 8.60
N ASN A 493 6.03 20.51 8.13
CA ASN A 493 6.44 20.51 6.73
C ASN A 493 7.28 19.28 6.43
N ILE A 494 6.93 18.51 5.40
CA ILE A 494 7.73 17.37 4.92
C ILE A 494 8.54 17.73 3.67
N ILE A 495 8.18 18.82 3.01
CA ILE A 495 9.00 19.42 1.96
C ILE A 495 9.81 20.56 2.60
N GLY A 496 11.12 20.53 2.39
CA GLY A 496 12.07 21.51 2.91
C GLY A 496 13.39 21.43 2.17
N CYS A 497 14.31 22.34 2.45
CA CYS A 497 15.66 22.27 1.91
C CYS A 497 16.41 21.08 2.54
N ILE A 498 17.17 20.36 1.71
CA ILE A 498 18.01 19.24 2.13
C ILE A 498 19.50 19.61 2.13
N ASP A 499 20.27 18.90 2.95
CA ASP A 499 21.73 18.83 3.01
C ASP A 499 22.47 20.08 2.50
N ASP A 500 22.95 20.07 1.25
CA ASP A 500 23.74 21.13 0.63
C ASP A 500 23.09 22.51 0.74
N ALA A 501 21.79 22.63 0.45
CA ALA A 501 21.11 23.91 0.55
C ALA A 501 21.04 24.42 1.99
N ILE A 502 21.00 23.53 2.99
CA ILE A 502 21.08 23.91 4.41
C ILE A 502 22.48 24.46 4.72
N VAL A 503 23.54 23.76 4.31
CA VAL A 503 24.93 24.19 4.56
C VAL A 503 25.21 25.53 3.88
N GLY A 504 24.81 25.69 2.62
CA GLY A 504 25.03 26.93 1.87
C GLY A 504 24.34 28.14 2.49
N ASN A 505 23.07 28.00 2.89
CA ASN A 505 22.35 29.08 3.56
C ASN A 505 22.90 29.37 4.97
N TYR A 506 23.40 28.35 5.68
CA TYR A 506 24.07 28.52 6.96
C TYR A 506 25.37 29.32 6.84
N LEU A 507 26.23 28.95 5.88
CA LEU A 507 27.48 29.67 5.60
C LEU A 507 27.21 31.11 5.18
N LEU A 508 26.25 31.29 4.25
CA LEU A 508 25.81 32.58 3.76
C LEU A 508 25.46 33.53 4.91
N THR A 509 24.58 33.09 5.79
CA THR A 509 24.01 33.96 6.83
C THR A 509 24.89 34.11 8.07
N LYS A 510 25.89 33.23 8.27
CA LYS A 510 26.76 33.29 9.46
C LYS A 510 28.02 34.13 9.25
N LYS A 511 28.68 34.03 8.10
CA LYS A 511 30.07 34.52 7.95
C LYS A 511 30.40 35.22 6.62
N LEU A 512 29.59 35.06 5.56
CA LEU A 512 29.98 35.52 4.22
C LEU A 512 29.60 36.99 3.98
N GLU A 513 30.54 37.71 3.38
CA GLU A 513 30.36 39.04 2.79
C GLU A 513 30.76 38.99 1.32
N PHE A 514 30.06 39.74 0.48
CA PHE A 514 30.28 39.80 -0.96
C PHE A 514 30.49 41.23 -1.41
N ASP A 515 31.22 41.39 -2.50
CA ASP A 515 31.16 42.63 -3.25
C ASP A 515 29.81 42.75 -3.96
N ARG A 516 29.37 44.00 -4.18
CA ARG A 516 28.07 44.29 -4.78
C ARG A 516 27.80 43.50 -6.08
N GLU A 517 28.78 43.41 -6.96
CA GLU A 517 28.66 42.73 -8.25
C GLU A 517 28.47 41.22 -8.08
N GLU A 518 29.19 40.62 -7.14
CA GLU A 518 29.08 39.19 -6.83
C GLU A 518 27.72 38.86 -6.22
N ALA A 519 27.24 39.68 -5.29
CA ALA A 519 25.92 39.53 -4.67
C ALA A 519 24.79 39.66 -5.71
N ILE A 520 24.87 40.63 -6.62
CA ILE A 520 23.90 40.80 -7.70
C ILE A 520 23.95 39.59 -8.65
N SER A 521 25.15 39.15 -9.05
CA SER A 521 25.33 37.97 -9.89
C SER A 521 24.73 36.71 -9.26
N LEU A 522 24.90 36.52 -7.95
CA LEU A 522 24.32 35.40 -7.21
C LEU A 522 22.78 35.42 -7.20
N LEU A 523 22.19 36.61 -7.01
CA LEU A 523 20.74 36.77 -7.01
C LEU A 523 20.13 36.62 -8.42
N ILE A 524 20.82 37.07 -9.46
CA ILE A 524 20.40 36.87 -10.85
C ILE A 524 20.44 35.38 -11.23
N SER A 525 21.48 34.63 -10.81
CA SER A 525 21.58 33.20 -11.15
C SER A 525 20.43 32.35 -10.59
N ILE A 526 19.79 32.81 -9.51
CA ILE A 526 18.63 32.15 -8.90
C ILE A 526 17.28 32.70 -9.38
N GLY A 527 17.28 33.65 -10.32
CA GLY A 527 16.07 34.23 -10.94
C GLY A 527 15.46 35.40 -10.18
N VAL A 528 16.24 36.15 -9.38
CA VAL A 528 15.80 37.37 -8.71
C VAL A 528 16.24 38.57 -9.55
N GLU A 529 15.39 38.98 -10.50
CA GLU A 529 15.72 40.02 -11.48
C GLU A 529 15.26 41.43 -11.05
N ASN A 530 14.16 41.55 -10.29
CA ASN A 530 13.53 42.82 -9.93
C ASN A 530 13.26 42.92 -8.43
N SER A 531 14.27 43.27 -7.64
CA SER A 531 14.03 43.70 -6.26
C SER A 531 14.55 45.12 -6.05
N GLU A 532 13.72 45.99 -5.46
CA GLU A 532 14.14 47.33 -5.02
C GLU A 532 15.29 47.25 -4.00
N LYS A 533 15.40 46.11 -3.30
CA LYS A 533 16.46 45.79 -2.35
C LYS A 533 17.85 45.72 -3.02
N LEU A 534 17.95 45.22 -4.27
CA LEU A 534 19.21 45.21 -5.05
C LEU A 534 19.80 46.61 -5.27
N LYS A 535 18.95 47.64 -5.33
CA LYS A 535 19.39 49.04 -5.53
C LYS A 535 19.96 49.65 -4.25
N LYS A 536 19.64 49.09 -3.08
CA LYS A 536 20.07 49.58 -1.76
C LYS A 536 21.38 48.96 -1.27
N PHE A 537 21.93 48.00 -2.02
CA PHE A 537 23.19 47.36 -1.66
C PHE A 537 24.37 48.34 -1.70
N GLY A 538 25.11 48.36 -0.59
CA GLY A 538 26.38 49.08 -0.47
C GLY A 538 27.48 48.43 -1.31
N LYS A 539 28.73 48.91 -1.15
CA LYS A 539 29.90 48.32 -1.84
C LYS A 539 30.17 46.88 -1.38
N LYS A 540 30.03 46.65 -0.07
CA LYS A 540 30.03 45.32 0.55
C LYS A 540 28.63 44.99 1.01
N VAL A 541 28.22 43.74 0.77
CA VAL A 541 26.88 43.22 1.07
C VAL A 541 27.04 42.01 1.97
N SER A 542 26.35 42.02 3.12
CA SER A 542 26.37 40.86 4.02
C SER A 542 25.49 39.74 3.45
N GLY A 543 25.86 38.48 3.69
CA GLY A 543 25.01 37.35 3.30
C GLY A 543 23.61 37.37 3.93
N MET A 544 23.42 38.06 5.06
CA MET A 544 22.08 38.32 5.62
C MET A 544 21.24 39.23 4.71
N GLU A 545 21.86 40.25 4.10
CA GLU A 545 21.19 41.15 3.15
C GLU A 545 20.85 40.44 1.84
N VAL A 546 21.75 39.55 1.39
CA VAL A 546 21.50 38.68 0.22
C VAL A 546 20.29 37.77 0.48
N PHE A 547 20.22 37.11 1.63
CA PHE A 547 19.08 36.26 2.00
C PHE A 547 17.78 37.09 2.12
N SER A 548 17.87 38.29 2.70
CA SER A 548 16.74 39.22 2.85
C SER A 548 16.12 39.66 1.52
N ALA A 549 16.88 39.62 0.42
CA ALA A 549 16.37 39.94 -0.91
C ALA A 549 15.34 38.93 -1.43
N LEU A 550 15.28 37.72 -0.85
CA LEU A 550 14.32 36.66 -1.19
C LEU A 550 12.97 36.81 -0.51
N LEU A 551 12.92 37.56 0.60
CA LEU A 551 11.75 37.64 1.45
C LEU A 551 10.85 38.83 1.05
N PRO A 552 9.51 38.65 1.12
CA PRO A 552 8.56 39.76 0.96
C PRO A 552 8.84 40.90 1.94
N SER A 553 8.63 42.15 1.51
CA SER A 553 8.99 43.36 2.29
C SER A 553 8.12 43.58 3.54
N ASP A 554 7.00 42.89 3.64
CA ASP A 554 6.02 42.93 4.73
C ASP A 554 6.14 41.73 5.68
N PHE A 555 7.09 40.83 5.44
CA PHE A 555 7.23 39.60 6.22
C PHE A 555 7.98 39.81 7.54
N ASP A 556 7.34 39.40 8.65
CA ASP A 556 7.91 39.40 9.99
C ASP A 556 7.95 37.97 10.54
N PHE A 557 9.08 37.58 11.15
CA PHE A 557 9.23 36.23 11.70
C PHE A 557 10.23 36.17 12.84
N ILE A 558 9.87 35.40 13.89
CA ILE A 558 10.76 35.08 15.00
C ILE A 558 10.83 33.55 15.15
N GLY A 559 12.01 33.00 14.92
CA GLY A 559 12.30 31.56 15.01
C GLY A 559 13.46 31.24 15.94
N GLN A 560 13.66 29.95 16.21
CA GLN A 560 14.81 29.46 16.97
C GLN A 560 15.71 28.62 16.07
N THR A 561 17.03 28.79 16.23
CA THR A 561 18.05 27.97 15.55
C THR A 561 18.33 26.68 16.31
N LYS A 562 18.92 25.70 15.64
CA LYS A 562 19.39 24.43 16.22
C LYS A 562 20.49 24.64 17.27
N GLY A 563 21.30 25.69 17.10
CA GLY A 563 22.41 26.03 18.01
C GLY A 563 21.97 26.59 19.36
N SER A 564 20.67 26.73 19.61
CA SER A 564 20.15 27.17 20.91
C SER A 564 20.40 26.11 21.99
N THR A 565 21.36 26.37 22.87
CA THR A 565 21.54 25.64 24.14
C THR A 565 20.64 26.24 25.22
N ARG A 566 20.54 25.59 26.40
CA ARG A 566 19.70 26.07 27.51
C ARG A 566 20.07 27.49 27.98
N ASP A 567 21.32 27.92 27.75
CA ASP A 567 21.88 29.16 28.29
C ASP A 567 22.07 30.29 27.25
N GLU A 568 22.13 30.00 25.93
CA GLU A 568 22.19 31.00 24.86
C GLU A 568 21.18 30.71 23.73
N LYS A 569 20.08 31.47 23.68
CA LYS A 569 19.06 31.35 22.63
C LYS A 569 19.37 32.26 21.45
N ILE A 570 20.02 31.71 20.42
CA ILE A 570 20.17 32.41 19.14
C ILE A 570 18.83 32.32 18.39
N SER A 571 18.12 33.45 18.36
CA SER A 571 16.83 33.60 17.65
C SER A 571 17.03 34.22 16.28
N VAL A 572 16.32 33.68 15.30
CA VAL A 572 16.23 34.25 13.95
C VAL A 572 15.15 35.31 13.97
N VAL A 573 15.51 36.55 13.71
CA VAL A 573 14.58 37.68 13.70
C VAL A 573 14.57 38.31 12.31
N ILE A 574 13.43 38.24 11.65
CA ILE A 574 13.16 38.87 10.38
C ILE A 574 12.14 39.97 10.63
N LYS A 575 12.45 41.20 10.21
CA LYS A 575 11.53 42.34 10.28
C LYS A 575 11.40 43.02 8.92
N LYS A 576 10.18 43.20 8.42
CA LYS A 576 9.88 43.80 7.11
C LYS A 576 10.71 43.19 5.97
N GLY A 577 10.82 41.86 6.00
CA GLY A 577 11.59 41.08 5.04
C GLY A 577 13.11 41.24 5.14
N ASN A 578 13.64 41.80 6.23
CA ASN A 578 15.08 41.90 6.46
C ASN A 578 15.48 41.00 7.64
N LEU A 579 16.46 40.13 7.43
CA LEU A 579 17.08 39.29 8.45
C LEU A 579 17.98 40.17 9.32
N VAL A 580 17.53 40.47 10.53
CA VAL A 580 18.22 41.35 11.48
C VAL A 580 19.21 40.58 12.34
N SER A 581 18.86 39.37 12.77
CA SER A 581 19.71 38.54 13.62
C SER A 581 19.48 37.04 13.41
N GLY A 582 20.50 36.25 13.74
CA GLY A 582 20.49 34.79 13.63
C GLY A 582 20.99 34.29 12.29
N TYR A 583 21.01 32.96 12.12
CA TYR A 583 21.45 32.28 10.91
C TYR A 583 20.43 31.21 10.50
N ILE A 584 20.47 30.84 9.23
CA ILE A 584 19.52 29.90 8.63
C ILE A 584 20.11 28.49 8.67
N ASP A 585 19.39 27.57 9.31
CA ASP A 585 19.79 26.16 9.47
C ASP A 585 18.60 25.19 9.27
N ARG A 586 18.80 23.89 9.55
CA ARG A 586 17.74 22.88 9.41
C ARG A 586 16.47 23.18 10.21
N SER A 587 16.55 23.90 11.32
CA SER A 587 15.37 24.27 12.14
C SER A 587 14.58 25.45 11.58
N THR A 588 15.08 26.10 10.53
CA THR A 588 14.37 27.19 9.85
C THR A 588 13.85 26.74 8.50
N ILE A 589 14.68 26.07 7.69
CA ILE A 589 14.37 25.71 6.29
C ILE A 589 14.38 24.20 6.03
N GLY A 590 14.63 23.36 7.04
CA GLY A 590 14.70 21.92 6.87
C GLY A 590 13.34 21.22 6.92
N GLU A 591 13.38 19.93 6.64
CA GLU A 591 12.24 19.02 6.83
C GLU A 591 11.84 18.89 8.32
N GLU A 592 10.54 18.74 8.55
CA GLU A 592 9.79 18.64 9.82
C GLU A 592 9.87 19.86 10.72
N LYS A 593 11.04 20.49 10.80
CA LYS A 593 11.32 21.60 11.70
C LYS A 593 11.35 22.94 11.00
N GLY A 594 11.07 23.03 9.70
CA GLY A 594 11.16 24.25 8.88
C GLY A 594 10.14 25.33 9.24
N THR A 595 10.35 25.99 10.38
CA THR A 595 9.43 27.00 10.92
C THR A 595 9.25 28.21 10.01
N LEU A 596 10.32 28.64 9.33
CA LEU A 596 10.29 29.77 8.39
C LEU A 596 9.45 29.46 7.15
N ILE A 597 9.63 28.26 6.57
CA ILE A 597 8.88 27.81 5.39
C ILE A 597 7.38 27.79 5.67
N ARG A 598 7.00 27.32 6.87
CA ARG A 598 5.59 27.24 7.27
C ARG A 598 4.96 28.61 7.47
N ALA A 599 5.70 29.57 8.04
CA ALA A 599 5.22 30.94 8.19
C ALA A 599 4.97 31.57 6.80
N LEU A 600 5.93 31.45 5.88
CA LEU A 600 5.80 31.93 4.52
C LEU A 600 4.61 31.30 3.77
N TYR A 601 4.46 29.98 3.88
CA TYR A 601 3.37 29.26 3.23
C TYR A 601 1.99 29.65 3.79
N LYS A 602 1.89 29.91 5.10
CA LYS A 602 0.64 30.29 5.76
C LYS A 602 0.19 31.72 5.38
N GLU A 603 1.14 32.65 5.28
CA GLU A 603 0.83 34.06 5.01
C GLU A 603 0.62 34.36 3.52
N TYR A 604 1.47 33.81 2.64
CA TYR A 604 1.47 34.14 1.21
C TYR A 604 0.85 33.06 0.32
N GLY A 605 0.41 31.94 0.90
CA GLY A 605 -0.21 30.83 0.19
C GLY A 605 0.78 29.92 -0.55
N GLU A 606 0.22 28.97 -1.30
CA GLU A 606 0.97 27.80 -1.80
C GLU A 606 1.94 28.15 -2.94
N GLU A 607 1.51 28.99 -3.88
CA GLU A 607 2.28 29.34 -5.09
C GLU A 607 3.49 30.21 -4.75
N ILE A 608 3.30 31.24 -3.93
CA ILE A 608 4.39 32.13 -3.51
C ILE A 608 5.33 31.38 -2.56
N GLY A 609 4.78 30.59 -1.64
CA GLY A 609 5.56 29.80 -0.69
C GLY A 609 6.51 28.82 -1.39
N ILE A 610 6.06 28.11 -2.41
CA ILE A 610 6.91 27.15 -3.15
C ILE A 610 7.95 27.85 -4.03
N ASP A 611 7.63 29.01 -4.61
CA ASP A 611 8.58 29.80 -5.41
C ASP A 611 9.72 30.34 -4.54
N ILE A 612 9.39 30.93 -3.39
CA ILE A 612 10.40 31.39 -2.42
C ILE A 612 11.26 30.20 -1.95
N LEU A 613 10.65 29.06 -1.65
CA LEU A 613 11.40 27.87 -1.24
C LEU A 613 12.36 27.37 -2.33
N ASN A 614 11.94 27.38 -3.60
CA ASN A 614 12.80 27.03 -4.72
C ASN A 614 13.98 28.01 -4.86
N LYS A 615 13.74 29.31 -4.66
CA LYS A 615 14.81 30.32 -4.66
C LYS A 615 15.79 30.15 -3.49
N ILE A 616 15.30 29.90 -2.27
CA ILE A 616 16.14 29.61 -1.09
C ILE A 616 17.01 28.38 -1.32
N PHE A 617 16.44 27.33 -1.92
CA PHE A 617 17.18 26.12 -2.25
C PHE A 617 18.31 26.40 -3.24
N ARG A 618 18.00 27.07 -4.36
CA ARG A 618 19.00 27.41 -5.38
C ARG A 618 20.09 28.33 -4.84
N LEU A 619 19.73 29.29 -3.98
CA LEU A 619 20.67 30.17 -3.32
C LEU A 619 21.71 29.37 -2.52
N GLY A 620 21.27 28.41 -1.70
CA GLY A 620 22.18 27.57 -0.93
C GLY A 620 23.16 26.79 -1.82
N LEU A 621 22.67 26.24 -2.94
CA LEU A 621 23.51 25.52 -3.91
C LEU A 621 24.53 26.44 -4.60
N GLU A 622 24.09 27.58 -5.12
CA GLU A 622 24.97 28.53 -5.81
C GLU A 622 26.05 29.10 -4.87
N VAL A 623 25.70 29.35 -3.60
CA VAL A 623 26.68 29.75 -2.59
C VAL A 623 27.74 28.68 -2.40
N LEU A 624 27.36 27.40 -2.25
CA LEU A 624 28.33 26.32 -2.10
C LEU A 624 29.21 26.13 -3.34
N LEU A 625 28.63 26.25 -4.54
CA LEU A 625 29.38 26.13 -5.80
C LEU A 625 30.45 27.22 -5.93
N ARG A 626 30.16 28.45 -5.51
CA ARG A 626 31.11 29.57 -5.57
C ARG A 626 32.14 29.53 -4.44
N HIS A 627 31.71 29.21 -3.22
CA HIS A 627 32.58 29.20 -2.06
C HIS A 627 33.54 27.99 -2.05
N GLY A 628 33.08 26.86 -2.60
CA GLY A 628 33.75 25.58 -2.48
C GLY A 628 33.53 24.97 -1.10
N PHE A 629 33.05 23.73 -1.07
CA PHE A 629 32.84 23.00 0.18
C PHE A 629 33.29 21.56 0.01
N THR A 630 34.21 21.11 0.86
CA THR A 630 34.79 19.77 0.79
C THR A 630 35.08 19.28 2.21
N THR A 631 35.06 17.97 2.42
CA THR A 631 35.47 17.35 3.68
C THR A 631 36.77 16.60 3.46
N ALA A 632 37.75 16.76 4.35
CA ALA A 632 39.03 16.07 4.29
C ALA A 632 39.16 15.03 5.40
N ILE A 633 40.06 14.05 5.23
CA ILE A 633 40.40 13.11 6.32
C ILE A 633 40.96 13.85 7.54
N SER A 634 41.57 15.01 7.34
CA SER A 634 42.10 15.88 8.40
C SER A 634 41.01 16.48 9.27
N ASP A 635 39.76 16.53 8.82
CA ASP A 635 38.62 17.04 9.59
C ASP A 635 38.34 16.21 10.84
N THR A 636 38.88 14.98 10.89
CA THR A 636 38.77 14.06 12.02
C THR A 636 40.06 13.95 12.83
N ASP A 637 41.10 14.75 12.51
CA ASP A 637 42.30 14.83 13.33
C ASP A 637 41.99 15.54 14.65
N LEU A 638 42.43 14.91 15.74
CA LEU A 638 42.30 15.44 17.09
C LEU A 638 43.67 15.93 17.56
N PRO A 639 43.74 17.11 18.21
CA PRO A 639 44.95 17.53 18.91
C PRO A 639 45.40 16.45 19.91
N GLU A 640 46.71 16.30 20.11
CA GLU A 640 47.23 15.27 21.02
C GLU A 640 46.65 15.37 22.43
N ARG A 641 46.43 16.59 22.93
CA ARG A 641 45.77 16.83 24.22
C ARG A 641 44.37 16.21 24.27
N THR A 642 43.56 16.41 23.23
CA THR A 642 42.21 15.83 23.14
C THR A 642 42.28 14.31 23.01
N ARG A 643 43.22 13.79 22.21
CA ARG A 643 43.42 12.35 22.03
C ARG A 643 43.75 11.66 23.35
N LEU A 644 44.70 12.22 24.12
CA LEU A 644 45.08 11.71 25.44
C LEU A 644 43.93 11.82 26.44
N SER A 645 43.18 12.93 26.42
CA SER A 645 41.97 13.08 27.25
C SER A 645 40.91 12.03 26.91
N CYS A 646 40.60 11.80 25.64
CA CYS A 646 39.67 10.76 25.22
C CYS A 646 40.12 9.37 25.66
N GLN A 647 41.42 9.08 25.54
CA GLN A 647 41.99 7.81 26.00
C GLN A 647 41.83 7.65 27.51
N SER A 648 42.14 8.69 28.30
CA SER A 648 41.96 8.67 29.76
C SER A 648 40.51 8.41 30.17
N LEU A 649 39.53 9.03 29.50
CA LEU A 649 38.10 8.80 29.76
C LEU A 649 37.68 7.36 29.50
N ILE A 650 38.23 6.73 28.44
CA ILE A 650 37.94 5.33 28.10
C ILE A 650 38.59 4.38 29.12
N GLU A 651 39.81 4.67 29.56
CA GLU A 651 40.52 3.88 30.57
C GLU A 651 39.86 3.98 31.94
N GLU A 652 39.45 5.17 32.37
CA GLU A 652 38.67 5.40 33.60
C GLU A 652 37.34 4.63 33.58
N ALA A 653 36.63 4.65 32.45
CA ALA A 653 35.40 3.89 32.29
C ALA A 653 35.66 2.37 32.39
N GLY A 654 36.76 1.90 31.79
CA GLY A 654 37.20 0.50 31.91
C GLY A 654 37.53 0.10 33.34
N ALA A 655 38.20 0.97 34.10
CA ALA A 655 38.53 0.76 35.51
C ALA A 655 37.26 0.64 36.37
N LYS A 656 36.31 1.57 36.22
CA LYS A 656 35.00 1.53 36.91
C LYS A 656 34.21 0.26 36.60
N VAL A 657 34.24 -0.21 35.35
CA VAL A 657 33.59 -1.48 34.98
C VAL A 657 34.27 -2.67 35.67
N ASN A 658 35.60 -2.68 35.76
CA ASN A 658 36.32 -3.74 36.46
C ASN A 658 36.05 -3.73 37.97
N GLU A 659 35.89 -2.56 38.58
CA GLU A 659 35.46 -2.41 39.98
C GLU A 659 34.08 -3.02 40.21
N LEU A 660 33.09 -2.70 39.36
CA LEU A 660 31.75 -3.30 39.45
C LEU A 660 31.78 -4.84 39.29
N ILE A 661 32.63 -5.35 38.39
CA ILE A 661 32.81 -6.80 38.23
C ILE A 661 33.42 -7.42 39.49
N ALA A 662 34.33 -6.71 40.17
CA ALA A 662 34.92 -7.16 41.43
C ALA A 662 33.90 -7.12 42.58
N GLU A 663 33.07 -6.08 42.68
CA GLU A 663 31.96 -5.98 43.64
C GLU A 663 30.95 -7.11 43.48
N ARG A 664 30.60 -7.44 42.22
CA ARG A 664 29.76 -8.59 41.90
C ARG A 664 30.37 -9.90 42.42
N LYS A 665 31.66 -10.13 42.14
CA LYS A 665 32.38 -11.33 42.60
C LYS A 665 32.46 -11.40 44.12
N ALA A 666 32.52 -10.26 44.80
CA ALA A 666 32.51 -10.15 46.25
C ALA A 666 31.10 -10.24 46.88
N GLY A 667 30.04 -10.34 46.07
CA GLY A 667 28.65 -10.38 46.54
C GLY A 667 28.16 -9.06 47.17
N LYS A 668 28.82 -7.93 46.87
CA LYS A 668 28.51 -6.60 47.45
C LYS A 668 27.66 -5.72 46.53
N LEU A 669 27.29 -6.22 45.35
CA LEU A 669 26.55 -5.44 44.37
C LEU A 669 25.07 -5.35 44.77
N GLU A 670 24.61 -4.14 45.10
CA GLU A 670 23.18 -3.89 45.33
C GLU A 670 22.38 -4.05 44.03
N ALA A 671 21.42 -4.98 44.05
CA ALA A 671 20.50 -5.24 42.96
C ALA A 671 19.49 -4.09 42.80
N ILE A 672 19.24 -3.68 41.56
CA ILE A 672 18.18 -2.71 41.26
C ILE A 672 16.82 -3.42 41.47
N PRO A 673 15.80 -2.76 42.06
CA PRO A 673 14.49 -3.36 42.25
C PRO A 673 13.92 -3.94 40.94
N GLY A 674 13.54 -5.23 40.97
CA GLY A 674 13.01 -5.94 39.81
C GLY A 674 14.05 -6.53 38.85
N TYR A 675 15.35 -6.29 39.08
CA TYR A 675 16.44 -6.88 38.30
C TYR A 675 17.16 -7.96 39.10
N THR A 676 17.65 -8.99 38.41
CA THR A 676 18.63 -9.90 39.01
C THR A 676 19.97 -9.19 39.23
N GLU A 677 20.84 -9.73 40.08
CA GLU A 677 22.18 -9.16 40.32
C GLU A 677 23.02 -9.12 39.03
N ASP A 678 22.89 -10.12 38.15
CA ASP A 678 23.60 -10.16 36.87
C ASP A 678 23.05 -9.16 35.87
N GLU A 679 21.73 -8.99 35.79
CA GLU A 679 21.13 -7.96 34.94
C GLU A 679 21.40 -6.55 35.48
N THR A 680 21.49 -6.39 36.80
CA THR A 680 21.91 -5.14 37.45
C THR A 680 23.34 -4.79 37.06
N LEU A 681 24.26 -5.76 37.09
CA LEU A 681 25.64 -5.56 36.65
C LEU A 681 25.70 -5.12 35.18
N GLU A 682 25.02 -5.84 34.29
CA GLU A 682 24.99 -5.52 32.86
C GLU A 682 24.41 -4.11 32.59
N PHE A 683 23.33 -3.76 33.30
CA PHE A 683 22.72 -2.43 33.17
C PHE A 683 23.67 -1.31 33.61
N LYS A 684 24.29 -1.43 34.79
CA LYS A 684 25.25 -0.44 35.31
C LYS A 684 26.47 -0.30 34.40
N ILE A 685 26.98 -1.42 33.85
CA ILE A 685 28.09 -1.38 32.89
C ILE A 685 27.70 -0.64 31.61
N LEU A 686 26.54 -0.94 31.03
CA LEU A 686 26.04 -0.24 29.84
C LEU A 686 25.88 1.26 30.09
N GLU A 687 25.39 1.65 31.26
CA GLU A 687 25.24 3.05 31.64
C GLU A 687 26.60 3.77 31.68
N ILE A 688 27.60 3.18 32.35
CA ILE A 688 28.97 3.75 32.44
C ILE A 688 29.60 3.90 31.06
N LEU A 689 29.53 2.87 30.23
CA LEU A 689 30.13 2.88 28.89
C LEU A 689 29.45 3.88 27.96
N ASN A 690 28.14 4.07 28.07
CA ASN A 690 27.42 5.10 27.32
C ASN A 690 27.75 6.52 27.80
N LYS A 691 27.87 6.74 29.13
CA LYS A 691 28.32 8.03 29.68
C LYS A 691 29.73 8.38 29.20
N ALA A 692 30.64 7.40 29.20
CA ALA A 692 32.00 7.58 28.70
C ALA A 692 32.02 7.97 27.21
N ARG A 693 31.23 7.29 26.37
CA ARG A 693 31.10 7.64 24.95
C ARG A 693 30.58 9.07 24.74
N ASN A 694 29.59 9.51 25.53
CA ASN A 694 29.06 10.86 25.42
C ASN A 694 30.09 11.91 25.86
N ALA A 695 30.82 11.67 26.96
CA ALA A 695 31.90 12.55 27.43
C ALA A 695 33.04 12.67 26.41
N VAL A 696 33.40 11.56 25.74
CA VAL A 696 34.34 11.59 24.59
C VAL A 696 33.80 12.46 23.46
N GLY A 697 32.49 12.37 23.17
CA GLY A 697 31.84 13.23 22.17
C GLY A 697 31.91 14.73 22.50
N GLU A 698 31.73 15.09 23.76
CA GLU A 698 31.85 16.48 24.25
C GLU A 698 33.30 16.99 24.21
N ALA A 699 34.27 16.14 24.57
CA ALA A 699 35.69 16.47 24.48
C ALA A 699 36.12 16.72 23.02
N VAL A 700 35.60 15.92 22.08
CA VAL A 700 35.84 16.12 20.64
C VAL A 700 35.16 17.40 20.15
N SER A 701 33.91 17.66 20.57
CA SER A 701 33.17 18.85 20.15
C SER A 701 33.78 20.16 20.64
N SER A 702 34.39 20.18 21.82
CA SER A 702 34.95 21.40 22.42
C SER A 702 36.30 21.81 21.83
N THR A 703 36.99 20.90 21.14
CA THR A 703 38.32 21.13 20.57
C THR A 703 38.33 21.19 19.04
N ALA A 704 37.17 20.96 18.45
CA ALA A 704 36.89 21.03 17.03
C ALA A 704 36.85 22.50 16.54
N ASP A 705 37.55 22.80 15.44
CA ASP A 705 37.47 24.12 14.80
C ASP A 705 36.06 24.37 14.24
N GLU A 706 35.47 25.53 14.55
CA GLU A 706 34.17 25.94 14.02
C GLU A 706 34.16 26.15 12.49
N ASN A 707 35.33 26.29 11.87
CA ASN A 707 35.49 26.39 10.42
C ASN A 707 35.64 25.02 9.73
N ASN A 708 35.75 23.93 10.49
CA ASN A 708 35.86 22.60 9.93
C ASN A 708 34.54 22.19 9.23
N PRO A 709 34.58 21.83 7.93
CA PRO A 709 33.40 21.46 7.14
C PRO A 709 32.55 20.35 7.78
N SER A 710 33.17 19.34 8.39
CA SER A 710 32.47 18.24 9.05
C SER A 710 31.67 18.69 10.28
N ILE A 711 32.19 19.66 11.03
CA ILE A 711 31.47 20.29 12.15
C ILE A 711 30.38 21.23 11.65
N ILE A 712 30.63 21.99 10.58
CA ILE A 712 29.62 22.85 9.96
C ILE A 712 28.41 22.03 9.50
N MET A 713 28.62 20.85 8.90
CA MET A 713 27.53 19.94 8.53
C MET A 713 26.73 19.45 9.74
N ALA A 714 27.41 19.06 10.82
CA ALA A 714 26.75 18.62 12.06
C ALA A 714 26.00 19.76 12.77
N ALA A 715 26.59 20.96 12.82
CA ALA A 715 26.03 22.15 13.47
C ALA A 715 24.80 22.69 12.70
N SER A 716 24.90 22.85 11.38
CA SER A 716 23.78 23.24 10.51
C SER A 716 22.66 22.19 10.49
N GLY A 717 23.00 20.93 10.75
CA GLY A 717 22.07 19.81 10.78
C GLY A 717 21.75 19.20 9.43
N ALA A 718 22.48 19.59 8.38
CA ALA A 718 22.41 19.00 7.05
C ALA A 718 22.58 17.47 7.12
N LYS A 719 23.79 17.00 7.45
CA LYS A 719 24.10 15.57 7.53
C LYS A 719 25.19 15.31 8.56
N GLY A 720 25.04 14.23 9.31
CA GLY A 720 25.97 13.86 10.38
C GLY A 720 25.61 14.46 11.75
N SER A 721 26.19 13.86 12.79
CA SER A 721 26.02 14.26 14.17
C SER A 721 27.41 14.37 14.82
N ILE A 722 27.50 15.15 15.91
CA ILE A 722 28.72 15.25 16.72
C ILE A 722 29.15 13.87 17.23
N LEU A 723 28.17 13.01 17.57
CA LEU A 723 28.44 11.63 17.99
C LEU A 723 29.10 10.81 16.87
N ASN A 724 28.65 10.94 15.63
CA ASN A 724 29.26 10.22 14.50
C ASN A 724 30.71 10.68 14.28
N LEU A 725 30.97 11.99 14.44
CA LEU A 725 32.33 12.53 14.36
C LEU A 725 33.21 11.97 15.47
N ALA A 726 32.70 11.87 16.70
CA ALA A 726 33.40 11.23 17.80
C ALA A 726 33.69 9.74 17.54
N GLN A 727 32.79 9.02 16.86
CA GLN A 727 33.02 7.63 16.46
C GLN A 727 34.09 7.48 15.38
N MET A 728 34.17 8.43 14.45
CA MET A 728 35.22 8.45 13.43
C MET A 728 36.59 8.75 14.03
N ALA A 729 36.66 9.74 14.92
CA ALA A 729 37.91 10.29 15.42
C ALA A 729 38.46 9.59 16.69
N ALA A 730 37.59 9.20 17.62
CA ALA A 730 37.99 8.78 18.97
C ALA A 730 37.55 7.36 19.35
N CYS A 731 36.24 7.08 19.42
CA CYS A 731 35.72 5.82 19.97
C CYS A 731 34.33 5.47 19.42
N VAL A 732 34.17 4.28 18.86
CA VAL A 732 32.87 3.78 18.35
C VAL A 732 31.90 3.49 19.51
N GLY A 733 32.40 2.91 20.60
CA GLY A 733 31.67 2.60 21.82
C GLY A 733 31.07 1.19 21.87
N GLN A 734 30.11 0.99 22.77
CA GLN A 734 29.53 -0.33 23.05
C GLN A 734 28.67 -0.85 21.89
N GLN A 735 28.96 -2.10 21.47
CA GLN A 735 28.11 -2.86 20.56
C GLN A 735 27.07 -3.66 21.34
N ALA A 736 25.79 -3.48 21.02
CA ALA A 736 24.69 -4.17 21.68
C ALA A 736 23.95 -5.08 20.69
N LEU A 737 23.63 -6.30 21.12
CA LEU A 737 22.85 -7.27 20.37
C LEU A 737 21.51 -7.47 21.09
N ARG A 738 20.40 -7.07 20.46
CA ARG A 738 19.04 -7.16 21.03
C ARG A 738 18.90 -6.57 22.44
N GLY A 739 19.56 -5.44 22.68
CA GLY A 739 19.47 -4.68 23.94
C GLY A 739 20.43 -5.14 25.05
N LYS A 740 21.20 -6.21 24.86
CA LYS A 740 22.26 -6.65 25.80
C LYS A 740 23.64 -6.51 25.18
N ARG A 741 24.70 -6.56 25.99
CA ARG A 741 26.08 -6.70 25.48
C ARG A 741 26.24 -8.04 24.76
N ILE A 742 27.33 -8.19 24.00
CA ILE A 742 27.52 -9.40 23.18
C ILE A 742 27.87 -10.58 24.09
N GLU A 743 26.93 -11.51 24.23
CA GLU A 743 27.13 -12.73 25.04
C GLU A 743 27.28 -14.00 24.21
N LYS A 744 26.70 -14.02 23.00
CA LYS A 744 26.68 -15.19 22.13
C LYS A 744 28.06 -15.48 21.57
N GLY A 745 28.50 -16.73 21.69
CA GLY A 745 29.81 -17.19 21.24
C GLY A 745 30.10 -18.62 21.68
N TYR A 746 31.32 -18.87 22.12
CA TYR A 746 31.76 -20.14 22.70
C TYR A 746 31.20 -20.33 24.13
N LYS A 747 31.35 -21.54 24.67
CA LYS A 747 30.99 -21.81 26.07
C LYS A 747 31.78 -20.88 26.99
N GLU A 748 31.06 -20.06 27.76
CA GLU A 748 31.58 -19.08 28.74
C GLU A 748 32.44 -17.93 28.18
N ARG A 749 32.48 -17.69 26.86
CA ARG A 749 33.20 -16.55 26.26
C ARG A 749 32.68 -16.21 24.87
N THR A 750 32.84 -14.97 24.43
CA THR A 750 32.41 -14.53 23.10
C THR A 750 33.32 -15.07 22.00
N LEU A 751 34.63 -14.80 22.08
CA LEU A 751 35.66 -15.21 21.13
C LEU A 751 36.74 -16.05 21.79
N VAL A 752 37.46 -16.86 21.00
CA VAL A 752 38.57 -17.72 21.47
C VAL A 752 39.73 -16.91 22.04
N SER A 753 39.89 -15.65 21.60
CA SER A 753 40.91 -14.72 22.05
C SER A 753 40.73 -14.26 23.51
N PHE A 754 39.56 -14.45 24.10
CA PHE A 754 39.27 -14.05 25.48
C PHE A 754 39.32 -15.24 26.45
N LYS A 755 39.60 -14.92 27.72
CA LYS A 755 39.55 -15.91 28.81
C LYS A 755 38.10 -16.34 29.07
N GLN A 756 37.92 -17.53 29.61
CA GLN A 756 36.60 -17.99 30.03
C GLN A 756 36.06 -17.10 31.17
N LYS A 757 34.76 -16.79 31.11
CA LYS A 757 34.03 -15.92 32.05
C LYS A 757 34.55 -14.47 32.13
N ASP A 758 35.21 -14.01 31.07
CA ASP A 758 35.64 -12.61 30.96
C ASP A 758 34.43 -11.68 30.70
N LEU A 759 34.19 -10.76 31.63
CA LEU A 759 33.10 -9.77 31.58
C LEU A 759 33.59 -8.34 31.27
N SER A 760 34.89 -8.20 30.97
CA SER A 760 35.49 -6.90 30.63
C SER A 760 34.79 -6.24 29.45
N PRO A 761 34.87 -4.91 29.30
CA PRO A 761 34.26 -4.19 28.18
C PRO A 761 34.63 -4.78 26.81
N GLU A 762 35.91 -5.09 26.59
CA GLU A 762 36.41 -5.61 25.31
C GLU A 762 35.86 -7.01 25.01
N ALA A 763 35.86 -7.90 25.99
CA ALA A 763 35.35 -9.27 25.84
C ALA A 763 33.85 -9.30 25.48
N ARG A 764 33.11 -8.24 25.83
CA ARG A 764 31.67 -8.11 25.59
C ARG A 764 31.33 -7.07 24.50
N GLY A 765 32.28 -6.72 23.64
CA GLY A 765 32.02 -5.94 22.42
C GLY A 765 32.07 -4.43 22.58
N PHE A 766 32.85 -3.90 23.51
CA PHE A 766 33.18 -2.47 23.55
C PHE A 766 34.33 -2.15 22.59
N ILE A 767 34.07 -1.28 21.59
CA ILE A 767 35.08 -0.86 20.62
C ILE A 767 35.71 0.44 21.13
N LYS A 768 36.97 0.37 21.55
CA LYS A 768 37.71 1.51 22.13
C LYS A 768 38.23 2.47 21.07
N ARG A 769 38.56 1.93 19.89
CA ARG A 769 39.17 2.69 18.80
C ARG A 769 38.11 3.42 17.96
N GLY A 770 38.49 4.57 17.41
CA GLY A 770 37.73 5.25 16.38
C GLY A 770 37.99 4.63 15.00
N PHE A 771 37.08 4.86 14.03
CA PHE A 771 37.24 4.29 12.69
C PHE A 771 38.55 4.70 12.00
N LYS A 772 39.04 5.93 12.23
CA LYS A 772 40.30 6.42 11.65
C LYS A 772 41.53 5.69 12.16
N GLN A 773 41.53 5.27 13.43
CA GLN A 773 42.65 4.55 14.03
C GLN A 773 42.77 3.10 13.53
N GLY A 774 41.72 2.58 12.90
CA GLY A 774 41.61 1.19 12.48
C GLY A 774 41.19 0.26 13.62
N LEU A 775 40.20 -0.59 13.33
CA LEU A 775 39.66 -1.55 14.29
C LEU A 775 40.56 -2.78 14.41
N SER A 776 40.71 -3.32 15.61
CA SER A 776 41.32 -4.64 15.81
C SER A 776 40.43 -5.77 15.26
N PRO A 777 40.96 -6.99 15.02
CA PRO A 777 40.16 -8.10 14.51
C PRO A 777 38.94 -8.46 15.37
N THR A 778 39.06 -8.36 16.70
CA THR A 778 37.96 -8.62 17.64
C THR A 778 36.90 -7.51 17.56
N GLU A 779 37.32 -6.24 17.54
CA GLU A 779 36.42 -5.08 17.39
C GLU A 779 35.66 -5.11 16.06
N PHE A 780 36.37 -5.42 14.96
CA PHE A 780 35.75 -5.57 13.65
C PHE A 780 34.69 -6.67 13.65
N PHE A 781 35.00 -7.83 14.25
CA PHE A 781 34.04 -8.93 14.34
C PHE A 781 32.80 -8.56 15.15
N PHE A 782 32.97 -7.86 16.29
CA PHE A 782 31.84 -7.39 17.09
C PHE A 782 30.99 -6.35 16.36
N GLY A 783 31.60 -5.42 15.61
CA GLY A 783 30.88 -4.50 14.74
C GLY A 783 30.12 -5.22 13.62
N ALA A 784 30.68 -6.29 13.05
CA ALA A 784 30.00 -7.10 12.04
C ALA A 784 28.79 -7.86 12.61
N MET A 785 28.87 -8.34 13.86
CA MET A 785 27.75 -9.01 14.53
C MET A 785 26.54 -8.09 14.69
N THR A 786 26.74 -6.85 15.16
CA THR A 786 25.66 -5.87 15.33
C THR A 786 25.16 -5.31 14.00
N GLY A 787 26.05 -5.16 13.02
CA GLY A 787 25.67 -4.82 11.65
C GLY A 787 24.67 -5.83 11.06
N ARG A 788 24.91 -7.14 11.25
CA ARG A 788 23.99 -8.20 10.78
C ARG A 788 22.63 -8.17 11.47
N ASP A 789 22.60 -7.94 12.79
CA ASP A 789 21.33 -7.84 13.54
C ASP A 789 20.49 -6.65 13.05
N SER A 790 21.14 -5.52 12.76
CA SER A 790 20.48 -4.30 12.24
C SER A 790 19.89 -4.51 10.83
N LEU A 791 20.64 -5.19 9.94
CA LEU A 791 20.16 -5.55 8.60
C LEU A 791 18.98 -6.53 8.67
N MET A 792 19.08 -7.55 9.53
CA MET A 792 18.01 -8.53 9.72
C MET A 792 16.75 -7.90 10.30
N ASP A 793 16.87 -7.06 11.33
CA ASP A 793 15.73 -6.41 11.98
C ASP A 793 14.96 -5.50 11.00
N THR A 794 15.70 -4.74 10.18
CA THR A 794 15.11 -3.91 9.12
C THR A 794 14.29 -4.76 8.13
N GLY A 795 14.83 -5.91 7.69
CA GLY A 795 14.12 -6.83 6.79
C GLY A 795 12.89 -7.50 7.43
N LEU A 796 12.94 -7.83 8.73
CA LEU A 796 11.85 -8.53 9.44
C LEU A 796 10.72 -7.61 9.90
N ARG A 797 10.96 -6.30 10.05
CA ARG A 797 9.93 -5.33 10.46
C ARG A 797 8.93 -5.04 9.34
N THR A 798 9.36 -5.01 8.09
CA THR A 798 8.55 -4.61 6.94
C THR A 798 7.27 -5.47 6.77
N PRO A 799 7.32 -6.82 6.83
CA PRO A 799 6.11 -7.64 6.72
C PRO A 799 5.11 -7.40 7.84
N LYS A 800 5.59 -7.21 9.09
CA LYS A 800 4.74 -6.96 10.26
C LYS A 800 4.05 -5.60 10.15
N SER A 801 4.82 -4.55 9.82
CA SER A 801 4.31 -3.19 9.64
C SER A 801 3.30 -3.11 8.50
N GLY A 802 3.64 -3.66 7.32
CA GLY A 802 2.75 -3.66 6.16
C GLY A 802 1.46 -4.44 6.38
N TYR A 803 1.52 -5.58 7.09
CA TYR A 803 0.32 -6.34 7.43
C TYR A 803 -0.59 -5.59 8.43
N LEU A 804 0.00 -4.94 9.44
CA LEU A 804 -0.74 -4.11 10.39
C LEU A 804 -1.42 -2.94 9.68
N TYR A 805 -0.67 -2.21 8.85
CA TYR A 805 -1.20 -1.11 8.04
C TYR A 805 -2.38 -1.58 7.17
N ARG A 806 -2.23 -2.70 6.45
CA ARG A 806 -3.31 -3.24 5.62
C ARG A 806 -4.57 -3.58 6.43
N ARG A 807 -4.42 -4.12 7.64
CA ARG A 807 -5.57 -4.41 8.52
C ARG A 807 -6.28 -3.12 8.94
N LEU A 808 -5.53 -2.09 9.29
CA LEU A 808 -6.08 -0.80 9.71
C LEU A 808 -6.72 -0.06 8.53
N ALA A 809 -6.04 0.00 7.38
CA ALA A 809 -6.56 0.63 6.17
C ALA A 809 -7.90 0.00 5.74
N ASN A 810 -7.97 -1.34 5.66
CA ASN A 810 -9.21 -2.03 5.31
C ASN A 810 -10.34 -1.85 6.35
N ALA A 811 -10.01 -1.54 7.61
CA ALA A 811 -11.00 -1.31 8.64
C ALA A 811 -11.51 0.14 8.69
N LEU A 812 -10.71 1.11 8.22
CA LEU A 812 -10.98 2.54 8.36
C LEU A 812 -11.27 3.25 7.03
N GLN A 813 -11.06 2.59 5.88
CA GLN A 813 -11.26 3.18 4.54
C GLN A 813 -12.67 3.70 4.27
N ASP A 814 -13.69 3.16 4.96
CA ASP A 814 -15.09 3.51 4.76
C ASP A 814 -15.52 4.74 5.59
N LEU A 815 -14.64 5.24 6.46
CA LEU A 815 -14.91 6.39 7.31
C LEU A 815 -14.81 7.69 6.51
N LYS A 816 -15.83 8.54 6.64
CA LYS A 816 -15.82 9.89 6.08
C LYS A 816 -16.35 10.92 7.07
N VAL A 817 -15.88 12.16 6.92
CA VAL A 817 -16.43 13.32 7.62
C VAL A 817 -17.58 13.86 6.78
N GLU A 818 -18.78 13.86 7.34
CA GLU A 818 -19.96 14.43 6.68
C GLU A 818 -20.02 15.95 6.88
N TYR A 819 -20.91 16.65 6.17
CA TYR A 819 -21.06 18.10 6.24
C TYR A 819 -21.39 18.64 7.64
N ASP A 820 -21.93 17.81 8.54
CA ASP A 820 -22.20 18.14 9.93
C ASP A 820 -21.01 17.88 10.88
N TYR A 821 -19.81 17.62 10.32
CA TYR A 821 -18.56 17.29 11.03
C TYR A 821 -18.59 15.98 11.81
N THR A 822 -19.63 15.15 11.65
CA THR A 822 -19.66 13.79 12.20
C THR A 822 -18.83 12.85 11.34
N VAL A 823 -18.16 11.89 11.98
CA VAL A 823 -17.49 10.79 11.29
C VAL A 823 -18.43 9.61 11.22
N ARG A 824 -18.75 9.17 10.00
CA ARG A 824 -19.68 8.06 9.76
C ARG A 824 -19.04 6.97 8.92
N ASP A 825 -19.44 5.72 9.16
CA ASP A 825 -19.09 4.58 8.31
C ASP A 825 -19.98 4.49 7.05
N ALA A 826 -19.74 3.50 6.18
CA ALA A 826 -20.54 3.26 4.99
C ALA A 826 -22.03 2.95 5.27
N ASN A 827 -22.35 2.44 6.48
CA ASN A 827 -23.73 2.20 6.93
C ASN A 827 -24.36 3.44 7.58
N LYS A 828 -23.70 4.61 7.49
CA LYS A 828 -24.10 5.88 8.10
C LYS A 828 -24.18 5.83 9.63
N LYS A 829 -23.54 4.87 10.27
CA LYS A 829 -23.41 4.81 11.74
C LYS A 829 -22.42 5.87 12.18
N ILE A 830 -22.81 6.67 13.17
CA ILE A 830 -21.94 7.69 13.76
C ILE A 830 -20.86 6.98 14.58
N ILE A 831 -19.60 7.20 14.22
CA ILE A 831 -18.42 6.72 14.93
C ILE A 831 -17.86 7.80 15.83
N GLN A 832 -17.85 9.06 15.36
CA GLN A 832 -17.53 10.23 16.16
C GLN A 832 -18.57 11.32 15.91
N PHE A 833 -19.10 11.92 16.98
CA PHE A 833 -20.02 13.06 16.87
C PHE A 833 -19.32 14.33 16.37
N LYS A 834 -18.00 14.40 16.56
CA LYS A 834 -17.18 15.50 16.09
C LYS A 834 -15.80 14.95 15.72
N TYR A 835 -15.37 15.16 14.49
CA TYR A 835 -14.04 14.72 14.03
C TYR A 835 -12.94 15.20 14.99
N GLY A 836 -12.15 14.27 15.52
CA GLY A 836 -11.00 14.60 16.38
C GLY A 836 -11.36 15.36 17.67
N GLU A 837 -12.62 15.36 18.10
CA GLU A 837 -13.16 16.15 19.22
C GLU A 837 -13.17 17.69 19.01
N ASP A 838 -12.25 18.22 18.20
CA ASP A 838 -12.08 19.66 17.96
C ASP A 838 -12.47 20.11 16.55
N SER A 839 -12.71 19.19 15.60
CA SER A 839 -12.94 19.43 14.17
C SER A 839 -11.75 20.05 13.43
N ILE A 840 -10.53 19.91 13.95
CA ILE A 840 -9.32 20.51 13.37
C ILE A 840 -8.56 19.45 12.57
N ASP A 841 -8.34 19.73 11.28
CA ASP A 841 -7.42 18.94 10.47
C ASP A 841 -5.98 19.21 10.91
N ILE A 842 -5.26 18.14 11.27
CA ILE A 842 -3.86 18.21 11.73
C ILE A 842 -2.98 18.93 10.70
N SER A 843 -3.22 18.72 9.40
CA SER A 843 -2.45 19.36 8.32
C SER A 843 -2.62 20.88 8.25
N LYS A 844 -3.70 21.41 8.82
CA LYS A 844 -4.01 22.86 8.90
C LYS A 844 -3.65 23.48 10.25
N SER A 845 -3.01 22.70 11.13
CA SER A 845 -2.69 23.10 12.50
C SER A 845 -1.18 23.14 12.76
N GLU A 846 -0.78 23.77 13.85
CA GLU A 846 0.63 23.82 14.26
C GLU A 846 0.92 22.74 15.31
N GLY A 847 1.30 21.56 14.85
CA GLY A 847 1.57 20.43 15.76
C GLY A 847 0.30 19.88 16.42
N GLY A 848 -0.85 19.95 15.72
CA GLY A 848 -2.14 19.49 16.23
C GLY A 848 -2.88 20.49 17.12
N LYS A 849 -2.41 21.74 17.23
CA LYS A 849 -3.04 22.78 18.06
C LYS A 849 -3.10 24.13 17.36
N ILE A 850 -4.06 24.96 17.76
CA ILE A 850 -4.12 26.37 17.40
C ILE A 850 -3.18 27.14 18.35
N ASN A 851 -2.16 27.79 17.78
CA ASN A 851 -1.19 28.54 18.56
C ASN A 851 -1.70 29.94 18.90
N VAL A 852 -2.58 30.02 19.92
CA VAL A 852 -3.19 31.28 20.37
C VAL A 852 -2.14 32.34 20.73
N LYS A 853 -1.03 31.93 21.38
CA LYS A 853 0.04 32.87 21.76
C LYS A 853 0.67 33.56 20.56
N ARG A 854 0.86 32.82 19.46
CA ARG A 854 1.42 33.38 18.24
C ARG A 854 0.44 34.32 17.55
N ILE A 855 -0.83 33.94 17.48
CA ILE A 855 -1.90 34.80 16.93
C ILE A 855 -1.98 36.11 17.71
N VAL A 856 -1.93 36.05 19.05
CA VAL A 856 -1.93 37.25 19.90
C VAL A 856 -0.71 38.13 19.61
N LYS A 857 0.48 37.55 19.44
CA LYS A 857 1.69 38.30 19.06
C LYS A 857 1.62 38.92 17.67
N GLU A 858 1.13 38.17 16.67
CA GLU A 858 0.92 38.68 15.31
C GLU A 858 -0.05 39.86 15.29
N VAL A 859 -1.15 39.79 16.07
CA VAL A 859 -2.15 40.87 16.15
C VAL A 859 -1.64 42.08 16.95
N LEU A 860 -0.88 41.85 18.02
CA LEU A 860 -0.34 42.93 18.86
C LEU A 860 0.95 43.55 18.30
N GLY A 861 1.59 42.90 17.31
CA GLY A 861 2.85 43.36 16.72
C GLY A 861 4.08 43.23 17.65
N GLU A 862 4.04 42.28 18.59
CA GLU A 862 5.07 42.07 19.65
C GLU A 862 6.02 40.89 19.41
#